data_AF-A0A9D5Z017-F1
#
_entry.id   AF-A0A9D5Z017-F1
#
_cell.length_a   1.000
_cell.length_b   1.000
_cell.length_c   1.000
_cell.angle_alpha   90.00
_cell.angle_beta   90.00
_cell.angle_gamma   90.00
#
_symmetry.space_group_name_H-M   'P 1'
#
loop_
_entity.id
_entity.type
_entity.pdbx_description
1 polymer ?
#
loop_
_entity_poly.entity_id
_entity_poly.type
_entity_poly.pdbx_seq_one_letter_code
_entity_poly.pdbx_strand_id
1 'polypeptide(L)'
;MGKTEVMQAVGSAVETDPAGESHQIDPDRSLPWLTVVTAVYGAEDYLADFIHSLEQQGEDLAGVRVVAVDDGSPDSSGALLDAWAERSPGLVQVIHQENGGAAAARNAGLALVETPWVTFADPDDILESGYFRSVRAFLEANGEVSMAVTKLVFLHEATGQLTDSHPLRFRFERGNQVVDISRFPDYFHLSAATGFFRREVMEGLDLRFDERIRPNFEDGHFIVRYLLGARSSAVGFVADARYRYRKRAAGSSQIDTALTHPERFTNVLRFGYLDAAKRAVEATGEVPRWLQTLLVYELQWLLSADEGMFGRSAATVGVADEYIDLMFEIRRYIGTDAIRSYAITPMPLIRRLVLERGLVAEDWVTPRVTLQTVDTTERWVRLTYHFVGRRPTEEILVSGRVATTTKAKYRRIEHAERPMMWERIIWLPMRGTIEIRLDGVAMPLVRQGQHLVPTVIRAGDVDKLFGNIPRFRKPKAGVKNPKRSTGWWERTFGEKARTARGAARTQRIAESRLVRRFFADAWVLMDRDSNASDSAEHLFKHLRAKHREINGWFVIRRGTADWKRLRREGYKRVVPYGSFAWKLLALNATFMVSSHADAFVYRPPEMKDLGPLRWRFVFLQHGVTKDDISRWLRGKPIRLLVTTTTGEHESFVGDGSSYDLTAREVVRAGLPRHDRLVKLGKEWDGRRDTILVMPTWRHYLVGERDVTGARAADASFGSSDFATAWRALLTSDTLRELAVRTRTKVVLMPHPNLSPYLGAWGLPDWVTVGSYESVDVQEMIARAKVLVTDYTSVAFDAAVIRRPSVYYQFDRDRVFGGGHTMRVGYFDYARDGFGPVHTDAESVLSSVETIVGDGGRPQDEYLARMEQALPHRGGSNSERVVKAIAKIEKDMRWV
;
A
#
# COMPACT_ATOMS: atom_id res chain seq x y z
N MET A 1 81.95 51.17 28.42
CA MET A 1 80.71 51.93 28.18
C MET A 1 79.64 50.89 27.93
N GLY A 2 78.63 50.61 28.74
CA GLY A 2 78.01 51.33 29.83
C GLY A 2 76.49 51.14 29.67
N LYS A 3 75.87 50.54 30.70
CA LYS A 3 74.43 50.39 30.99
C LYS A 3 73.74 49.10 30.49
N THR A 4 72.85 48.42 31.23
CA THR A 4 72.50 48.28 32.66
C THR A 4 71.49 47.11 32.68
N GLU A 5 71.62 46.19 33.63
CA GLU A 5 70.68 45.09 33.93
C GLU A 5 69.31 45.59 34.41
N VAL A 6 68.21 44.83 34.18
CA VAL A 6 67.29 44.36 35.25
C VAL A 6 66.60 43.06 34.81
N MET A 7 66.79 42.02 35.63
CA MET A 7 66.08 40.73 35.71
C MET A 7 64.59 40.88 36.09
N GLN A 8 63.74 39.98 35.57
CA GLN A 8 62.82 39.23 36.43
C GLN A 8 62.47 37.85 35.81
N ALA A 9 62.83 36.81 36.55
CA ALA A 9 62.37 35.42 36.42
C ALA A 9 61.01 35.27 37.16
N VAL A 10 60.25 34.17 37.25
CA VAL A 10 60.40 32.70 37.15
C VAL A 10 58.97 32.17 36.91
N GLY A 11 58.82 31.05 36.20
CA GLY A 11 57.56 30.31 36.17
C GLY A 11 57.69 28.95 35.49
N SER A 12 58.50 28.06 36.05
CA SER A 12 58.56 26.65 35.67
C SER A 12 57.31 25.90 36.12
N ALA A 13 56.71 25.11 35.23
CA ALA A 13 56.10 23.86 35.61
C ALA A 13 56.27 22.87 34.44
N VAL A 14 57.20 21.94 34.63
CA VAL A 14 57.23 20.67 33.91
C VAL A 14 56.07 19.85 34.43
N GLU A 15 55.18 19.42 33.54
CA GLU A 15 54.37 18.21 33.75
C GLU A 15 54.76 17.21 32.67
N THR A 16 55.44 16.16 33.11
CA THR A 16 55.55 14.88 32.41
C THR A 16 54.30 14.06 32.72
N ASP A 17 53.68 13.47 31.70
CA ASP A 17 52.79 12.31 31.83
C ASP A 17 53.31 11.14 30.95
N PRO A 18 53.21 9.87 31.37
CA PRO A 18 54.04 8.77 30.93
C PRO A 18 53.31 7.85 29.94
N ALA A 19 53.56 8.06 28.66
CA ALA A 19 53.59 7.00 27.65
C ALA A 19 54.43 7.54 26.50
N GLY A 20 55.72 7.21 26.50
CA GLY A 20 56.62 7.60 25.44
C GLY A 20 56.25 6.92 24.14
N GLU A 21 55.44 7.59 23.33
CA GLU A 21 55.45 7.44 21.87
C GLU A 21 55.41 8.83 21.26
N SER A 22 56.55 9.27 20.73
CA SER A 22 56.56 10.35 19.76
C SER A 22 55.76 9.88 18.55
N HIS A 23 54.58 10.46 18.31
CA HIS A 23 53.88 10.31 17.04
C HIS A 23 54.68 11.04 15.95
N GLN A 24 55.75 10.41 15.49
CA GLN A 24 56.24 10.66 14.14
C GLN A 24 55.12 10.19 13.21
N ILE A 25 54.42 11.14 12.60
CA ILE A 25 53.53 10.87 11.47
C ILE A 25 54.42 10.19 10.43
N ASP A 26 54.15 8.91 10.16
CA ASP A 26 54.79 8.16 9.09
C ASP A 26 54.71 8.99 7.80
N PRO A 27 55.83 9.37 7.16
CA PRO A 27 55.81 10.20 5.96
C PRO A 27 54.98 9.58 4.82
N ASP A 28 54.80 8.25 4.80
CA ASP A 28 53.96 7.53 3.84
C ASP A 28 52.45 7.79 4.08
N ARG A 29 52.05 8.17 5.30
CA ARG A 29 50.65 8.53 5.62
C ARG A 29 50.19 9.86 5.05
N SER A 30 51.13 10.72 4.64
CA SER A 30 50.86 12.07 4.12
C SER A 30 50.58 12.13 2.62
N LEU A 31 50.88 11.06 1.87
CA LEU A 31 50.59 11.01 0.44
C LEU A 31 49.07 10.99 0.19
N PRO A 32 48.54 11.83 -0.72
CA PRO A 32 47.13 11.80 -1.08
C PRO A 32 46.70 10.43 -1.60
N TRP A 33 45.86 9.72 -0.84
CA TRP A 33 45.40 8.36 -1.18
C TRP A 33 43.91 8.32 -1.56
N LEU A 34 43.10 9.27 -1.07
CA LEU A 34 41.64 9.32 -1.26
C LEU A 34 41.16 10.72 -1.64
N THR A 35 40.25 10.79 -2.60
CA THR A 35 39.40 11.98 -2.84
C THR A 35 37.94 11.66 -2.53
N VAL A 36 37.33 12.43 -1.65
CA VAL A 36 35.89 12.46 -1.38
C VAL A 36 35.28 13.49 -2.31
N VAL A 37 34.41 13.06 -3.23
CA VAL A 37 33.60 13.96 -4.06
C VAL A 37 32.22 14.08 -3.43
N THR A 38 31.74 15.31 -3.19
CA THR A 38 30.40 15.53 -2.66
C THR A 38 29.63 16.51 -3.55
N ALA A 39 28.43 16.11 -3.99
CA ALA A 39 27.57 16.90 -4.85
C ALA A 39 26.48 17.57 -3.98
N VAL A 40 26.41 18.90 -4.02
CA VAL A 40 25.60 19.69 -3.09
C VAL A 40 24.59 20.52 -3.85
N TYR A 41 23.31 20.34 -3.52
CA TYR A 41 22.21 21.15 -4.03
C TYR A 41 21.12 21.29 -2.95
N GLY A 42 20.94 22.49 -2.42
CA GLY A 42 19.86 22.76 -1.46
C GLY A 42 19.98 21.95 -0.15
N ALA A 43 21.18 21.92 0.44
CA ALA A 43 21.54 21.06 1.56
C ALA A 43 21.87 21.85 2.86
N GLU A 44 21.47 23.12 2.94
CA GLU A 44 21.78 24.02 4.07
C GLU A 44 21.49 23.39 5.44
N ASP A 45 20.36 22.70 5.58
CA ASP A 45 19.91 22.08 6.84
C ASP A 45 20.78 20.89 7.30
N TYR A 46 21.57 20.29 6.41
CA TYR A 46 22.28 19.03 6.68
C TYR A 46 23.79 19.14 6.57
N LEU A 47 24.27 20.11 5.79
CA LEU A 47 25.68 20.26 5.45
C LEU A 47 26.58 20.44 6.68
N ALA A 48 26.09 21.10 7.73
CA ALA A 48 26.84 21.29 8.97
C ALA A 48 27.17 19.96 9.67
N ASP A 49 26.22 19.02 9.73
CA ASP A 49 26.45 17.70 10.33
C ASP A 49 27.43 16.88 9.49
N PHE A 50 27.31 16.94 8.17
CA PHE A 50 28.21 16.25 7.24
C PHE A 50 29.65 16.72 7.39
N ILE A 51 29.86 18.05 7.30
CA ILE A 51 31.16 18.69 7.51
C ILE A 51 31.74 18.31 8.88
N HIS A 52 30.92 18.40 9.93
CA HIS A 52 31.37 18.06 11.27
C HIS A 52 31.80 16.60 11.38
N SER A 53 31.09 15.68 10.72
CA SER A 53 31.43 14.26 10.70
C SER A 53 32.76 13.96 10.00
N LEU A 54 33.12 14.77 9.00
CA LEU A 54 34.43 14.72 8.33
C LEU A 54 35.52 15.28 9.23
N GLU A 55 35.34 16.48 9.80
CA GLU A 55 36.32 17.12 10.69
C GLU A 55 36.62 16.26 11.93
N GLN A 56 35.61 15.54 12.46
CA GLN A 56 35.77 14.60 13.57
C GLN A 56 36.67 13.39 13.27
N GLN A 57 37.02 13.12 12.01
CA GLN A 57 37.96 12.05 11.68
C GLN A 57 39.40 12.38 12.13
N GLY A 58 39.72 13.67 12.37
CA GLY A 58 41.02 14.10 12.92
C GLY A 58 42.21 13.62 12.09
N GLU A 59 43.17 12.93 12.72
CA GLU A 59 44.36 12.39 12.03
C GLU A 59 44.03 11.38 10.92
N ASP A 60 42.83 10.77 10.94
CA ASP A 60 42.40 9.84 9.89
C ASP A 60 42.12 10.55 8.55
N LEU A 61 42.11 11.89 8.51
CA LEU A 61 42.06 12.69 7.28
C LEU A 61 43.43 12.84 6.58
N ALA A 62 44.52 12.36 7.16
CA ALA A 62 45.83 12.43 6.54
C ALA A 62 45.81 11.74 5.14
N GLY A 63 46.16 12.51 4.10
CA GLY A 63 46.13 12.07 2.71
C GLY A 63 44.72 11.98 2.10
N VAL A 64 43.68 12.51 2.75
CA VAL A 64 42.34 12.68 2.19
C VAL A 64 42.20 14.08 1.59
N ARG A 65 41.53 14.19 0.44
CA ARG A 65 41.10 15.45 -0.18
C ARG A 65 39.59 15.44 -0.35
N VAL A 66 38.94 16.59 -0.27
CA VAL A 66 37.52 16.76 -0.53
C VAL A 66 37.33 17.70 -1.71
N VAL A 67 36.54 17.27 -2.68
CA VAL A 67 36.04 18.11 -3.79
C VAL A 67 34.54 18.26 -3.59
N ALA A 68 34.12 19.44 -3.13
CA ALA A 68 32.73 19.80 -2.95
C ALA A 68 32.21 20.57 -4.16
N VAL A 69 31.13 20.08 -4.76
CA VAL A 69 30.54 20.65 -5.98
C VAL A 69 29.20 21.26 -5.63
N ASP A 70 29.12 22.58 -5.59
CA ASP A 70 27.85 23.30 -5.49
C ASP A 70 27.18 23.33 -6.87
N ASP A 71 26.08 22.59 -6.99
CA ASP A 71 25.32 22.40 -8.22
C ASP A 71 24.24 23.49 -8.38
N GLY A 72 24.62 24.74 -8.13
CA GLY A 72 23.74 25.91 -8.27
C GLY A 72 22.67 25.99 -7.18
N SER A 73 23.05 25.79 -5.92
CA SER A 73 22.11 25.80 -4.78
C SER A 73 21.34 27.12 -4.67
N PRO A 74 20.01 27.08 -4.43
CA PRO A 74 19.19 28.28 -4.23
C PRO A 74 19.22 28.81 -2.78
N ASP A 75 19.89 28.11 -1.88
CA ASP A 75 19.97 28.37 -0.43
C ASP A 75 21.41 28.74 -0.02
N SER A 76 21.72 28.76 1.29
CA SER A 76 23.05 29.16 1.77
C SER A 76 24.14 28.08 1.57
N SER A 77 23.86 26.95 0.92
CA SER A 77 24.81 25.82 0.79
C SER A 77 26.14 26.23 0.17
N GLY A 78 26.13 27.00 -0.92
CA GLY A 78 27.36 27.45 -1.60
C GLY A 78 28.26 28.27 -0.67
N ALA A 79 27.68 29.24 0.06
CA ALA A 79 28.43 30.06 1.01
C ALA A 79 29.00 29.25 2.19
N LEU A 80 28.27 28.23 2.65
CA LEU A 80 28.75 27.33 3.70
C LEU A 80 29.94 26.48 3.24
N LEU A 81 29.95 26.07 1.96
CA LEU A 81 31.06 25.36 1.34
C LEU A 81 32.30 26.26 1.20
N ASP A 82 32.13 27.50 0.74
CA ASP A 82 33.23 28.47 0.65
C ASP A 82 33.89 28.71 2.01
N ALA A 83 33.07 28.95 3.04
CA ALA A 83 33.55 29.11 4.40
C ALA A 83 34.25 27.84 4.94
N TRP A 84 33.91 26.66 4.42
CA TRP A 84 34.58 25.41 4.78
C TRP A 84 35.93 25.25 4.08
N ALA A 85 36.02 25.63 2.81
CA ALA A 85 37.27 25.66 2.06
C ALA A 85 38.27 26.65 2.66
N GLU A 86 37.82 27.85 3.03
CA GLU A 86 38.66 28.89 3.64
C GLU A 86 39.31 28.43 4.96
N ARG A 87 38.55 27.73 5.83
CA ARG A 87 39.08 27.23 7.11
C ARG A 87 39.84 25.91 7.01
N SER A 88 39.75 25.21 5.87
CA SER A 88 40.37 23.90 5.65
C SER A 88 41.27 23.88 4.40
N PRO A 89 42.24 24.81 4.28
CA PRO A 89 43.05 24.94 3.08
C PRO A 89 43.87 23.66 2.83
N GLY A 90 43.87 23.18 1.58
CA GLY A 90 44.56 21.96 1.17
C GLY A 90 43.79 20.66 1.40
N LEU A 91 42.80 20.66 2.30
CA LEU A 91 41.86 19.54 2.47
C LEU A 91 40.66 19.67 1.52
N VAL A 92 40.05 20.85 1.44
CA VAL A 92 38.78 21.07 0.74
C VAL A 92 38.98 21.98 -0.48
N GLN A 93 38.44 21.57 -1.61
CA GLN A 93 38.31 22.36 -2.84
C GLN A 93 36.83 22.46 -3.19
N VAL A 94 36.35 23.68 -3.45
CA VAL A 94 34.96 23.95 -3.85
C VAL A 94 34.93 24.35 -5.32
N ILE A 95 33.93 23.85 -6.04
CA ILE A 95 33.58 24.31 -7.38
C ILE A 95 32.09 24.62 -7.43
N HIS A 96 31.71 25.66 -8.18
CA HIS A 96 30.32 26.03 -8.42
C HIS A 96 29.99 25.83 -9.89
N GLN A 97 28.79 25.33 -10.16
CA GLN A 97 28.25 25.17 -11.52
C GLN A 97 26.77 25.54 -11.55
N GLU A 98 26.22 25.68 -12.75
CA GLU A 98 24.77 25.74 -12.93
C GLU A 98 24.14 24.37 -12.63
N ASN A 99 22.92 24.36 -12.08
CA ASN A 99 22.24 23.14 -11.68
C ASN A 99 22.06 22.14 -12.84
N GLY A 100 22.86 21.08 -12.81
CA GLY A 100 22.83 19.97 -13.75
C GLY A 100 22.28 18.68 -13.14
N GLY A 101 22.14 18.59 -11.81
CA GLY A 101 21.78 17.40 -11.05
C GLY A 101 23.01 16.61 -10.56
N ALA A 102 22.79 15.74 -9.56
CA ALA A 102 23.85 15.02 -8.84
C ALA A 102 24.86 14.29 -9.74
N ALA A 103 24.41 13.64 -10.84
CA ALA A 103 25.30 12.99 -11.79
C ALA A 103 26.29 13.97 -12.47
N ALA A 104 25.81 15.16 -12.88
CA ALA A 104 26.64 16.19 -13.48
C ALA A 104 27.65 16.74 -12.48
N ALA A 105 27.20 17.02 -11.25
CA ALA A 105 28.07 17.49 -10.17
C ALA A 105 29.15 16.45 -9.79
N ARG A 106 28.79 15.16 -9.67
CA ARG A 106 29.74 14.06 -9.44
C ARG A 106 30.75 13.95 -10.59
N ASN A 107 30.32 14.14 -11.84
CA ASN A 107 31.22 14.15 -13.01
C ASN A 107 32.21 15.33 -12.98
N ALA A 108 31.75 16.53 -12.60
CA ALA A 108 32.61 17.71 -12.44
C ALA A 108 33.67 17.50 -11.34
N GLY A 109 33.26 16.93 -10.21
CA GLY A 109 34.19 16.58 -9.13
C GLY A 109 35.16 15.47 -9.52
N LEU A 110 34.70 14.45 -10.25
CA LEU A 110 35.53 13.35 -10.74
C LEU A 110 36.68 13.83 -11.66
N ALA A 111 36.46 14.90 -12.43
CA ALA A 111 37.49 15.49 -13.28
C ALA A 111 38.68 16.09 -12.51
N LEU A 112 38.52 16.36 -11.21
CA LEU A 112 39.55 16.91 -10.33
C LEU A 112 40.23 15.86 -9.44
N VAL A 113 39.83 14.60 -9.53
CA VAL A 113 40.41 13.52 -8.75
C VAL A 113 41.82 13.22 -9.25
N GLU A 114 42.81 13.26 -8.35
CA GLU A 114 44.21 12.88 -8.62
C GLU A 114 44.69 11.67 -7.79
N THR A 115 43.86 11.19 -6.87
CA THR A 115 44.24 10.19 -5.88
C THR A 115 43.96 8.76 -6.36
N PRO A 116 44.64 7.74 -5.79
CA PRO A 116 44.39 6.33 -6.10
C PRO A 116 42.94 5.86 -5.88
N TRP A 117 42.26 6.40 -4.87
CA TRP A 117 40.89 6.01 -4.49
C TRP A 117 39.92 7.19 -4.49
N VAL A 118 38.65 6.91 -4.81
CA VAL A 118 37.56 7.90 -4.80
C VAL A 118 36.34 7.36 -4.07
N THR A 119 35.63 8.22 -3.35
CA THR A 119 34.31 7.94 -2.77
C THR A 119 33.38 9.15 -3.00
N PHE A 120 32.06 8.93 -3.02
CA PHE A 120 31.07 9.95 -3.40
C PHE A 120 30.09 10.26 -2.25
N ALA A 121 30.60 10.74 -1.12
CA ALA A 121 29.78 10.93 0.07
C ALA A 121 28.70 12.02 -0.11
N ASP A 122 27.47 11.71 0.26
CA ASP A 122 26.34 12.63 0.10
C ASP A 122 26.29 13.65 1.26
N PRO A 123 25.98 14.93 0.98
CA PRO A 123 26.12 16.03 1.94
C PRO A 123 25.04 16.06 3.03
N ASP A 124 24.04 15.17 2.97
CA ASP A 124 22.98 15.04 3.96
C ASP A 124 23.15 13.85 4.92
N ASP A 125 24.24 13.11 4.78
CA ASP A 125 24.56 11.94 5.57
C ASP A 125 25.68 12.21 6.59
N ILE A 126 25.97 11.21 7.44
CA ILE A 126 26.98 11.33 8.50
C ILE A 126 27.94 10.13 8.44
N LEU A 127 29.24 10.40 8.48
CA LEU A 127 30.27 9.37 8.60
C LEU A 127 30.59 9.10 10.08
N GLU A 128 30.60 7.83 10.52
CA GLU A 128 30.98 7.52 11.91
C GLU A 128 32.47 7.79 12.20
N SER A 129 32.83 7.95 13.47
CA SER A 129 34.23 8.11 13.86
C SER A 129 35.08 6.90 13.46
N GLY A 130 36.28 7.13 12.93
CA GLY A 130 37.17 6.07 12.46
C GLY A 130 36.75 5.44 11.12
N TYR A 131 35.86 6.09 10.36
CA TYR A 131 35.37 5.61 9.07
C TYR A 131 36.51 5.44 8.07
N PHE A 132 37.32 6.49 7.84
CA PHE A 132 38.44 6.42 6.90
C PHE A 132 39.57 5.52 7.38
N ARG A 133 39.84 5.48 8.69
CA ARG A 133 40.82 4.55 9.29
C ARG A 133 40.52 3.11 8.95
N SER A 134 39.26 2.72 9.15
CA SER A 134 38.79 1.35 8.91
C SER A 134 38.90 0.96 7.44
N VAL A 135 38.53 1.89 6.54
CA VAL A 135 38.66 1.66 5.08
C VAL A 135 40.11 1.59 4.65
N ARG A 136 40.96 2.54 5.08
CA ARG A 136 42.38 2.57 4.73
C ARG A 136 43.10 1.30 5.18
N ALA A 137 42.93 0.91 6.44
CA ALA A 137 43.52 -0.31 6.98
C ALA A 137 43.07 -1.57 6.20
N PHE A 138 41.79 -1.62 5.79
CA PHE A 138 41.29 -2.71 4.97
C PHE A 138 41.92 -2.72 3.57
N LEU A 139 42.02 -1.57 2.90
CA LEU A 139 42.59 -1.46 1.55
C LEU A 139 44.09 -1.77 1.52
N GLU A 140 44.84 -1.33 2.52
CA GLU A 140 46.28 -1.64 2.68
C GLU A 140 46.50 -3.15 2.87
N ALA A 141 45.61 -3.82 3.62
CA ALA A 141 45.68 -5.27 3.84
C ALA A 141 45.19 -6.11 2.65
N ASN A 142 44.38 -5.54 1.74
CA ASN A 142 43.71 -6.26 0.65
C ASN A 142 43.88 -5.51 -0.68
N GLY A 143 45.11 -5.32 -1.12
CA GLY A 143 45.46 -4.55 -2.33
C GLY A 143 44.89 -5.13 -3.64
N GLU A 144 44.35 -6.34 -3.64
CA GLU A 144 43.75 -7.01 -4.80
C GLU A 144 42.28 -6.63 -5.07
N VAL A 145 41.62 -5.94 -4.14
CA VAL A 145 40.21 -5.57 -4.32
C VAL A 145 40.08 -4.46 -5.36
N SER A 146 39.09 -4.59 -6.24
CA SER A 146 38.76 -3.53 -7.20
C SER A 146 37.90 -2.44 -6.56
N MET A 147 37.13 -2.76 -5.53
CA MET A 147 36.24 -1.83 -4.84
C MET A 147 36.16 -2.20 -3.36
N ALA A 148 36.02 -1.21 -2.48
CA ALA A 148 35.61 -1.42 -1.10
C ALA A 148 34.24 -0.78 -0.83
N VAL A 149 33.42 -1.43 -0.01
CA VAL A 149 32.04 -1.04 0.29
C VAL A 149 31.84 -0.95 1.78
N THR A 150 31.24 0.12 2.27
CA THR A 150 31.02 0.38 3.70
C THR A 150 29.59 0.08 4.13
N LYS A 151 29.41 -0.09 5.44
CA LYS A 151 28.13 -0.50 6.02
C LYS A 151 27.17 0.69 6.15
N LEU A 152 26.07 0.65 5.40
CA LEU A 152 24.98 1.61 5.52
C LEU A 152 24.11 1.31 6.76
N VAL A 153 23.85 2.34 7.57
CA VAL A 153 22.93 2.32 8.72
C VAL A 153 21.95 3.48 8.60
N PHE A 154 20.65 3.25 8.78
CA PHE A 154 19.67 4.32 8.66
C PHE A 154 19.56 5.14 9.95
N LEU A 155 19.69 6.46 9.84
CA LEU A 155 19.39 7.46 10.87
C LEU A 155 18.01 8.07 10.61
N HIS A 156 17.05 7.83 11.49
CA HIS A 156 15.68 8.36 11.36
C HIS A 156 15.58 9.74 12.02
N GLU A 157 15.60 10.80 11.21
CA GLU A 157 15.65 12.19 11.68
C GLU A 157 14.56 12.52 12.71
N ALA A 158 13.32 12.10 12.46
CA ALA A 158 12.18 12.36 13.33
C ALA A 158 12.31 11.77 14.76
N THR A 159 13.20 10.79 14.96
CA THR A 159 13.34 10.07 16.25
C THR A 159 14.77 10.02 16.77
N GLY A 160 15.76 10.38 15.95
CA GLY A 160 17.19 10.14 16.20
C GLY A 160 17.60 8.66 16.22
N GLN A 161 16.70 7.72 15.90
CA GLN A 161 16.98 6.29 16.02
C GLN A 161 17.88 5.79 14.88
N LEU A 162 18.85 4.93 15.22
CA LEU A 162 19.62 4.15 14.24
C LEU A 162 19.01 2.77 14.00
N THR A 163 18.92 2.34 12.74
CA THR A 163 18.45 1.00 12.37
C THR A 163 19.27 0.35 11.26
N ASP A 164 19.59 -0.93 11.44
CA ASP A 164 20.22 -1.78 10.43
C ASP A 164 19.14 -2.63 9.73
N SER A 165 18.40 -2.00 8.82
CA SER A 165 17.25 -2.60 8.14
C SER A 165 17.40 -2.69 6.62
N HIS A 166 18.58 -2.36 6.08
CA HIS A 166 18.83 -2.43 4.64
C HIS A 166 18.72 -3.88 4.14
N PRO A 167 18.11 -4.14 2.95
CA PRO A 167 17.99 -5.50 2.40
C PRO A 167 19.33 -6.21 2.19
N LEU A 168 20.37 -5.47 1.78
CA LEU A 168 21.72 -5.99 1.53
C LEU A 168 22.65 -5.97 2.76
N ARG A 169 22.11 -5.91 3.99
CA ARG A 169 22.93 -5.89 5.22
C ARG A 169 23.71 -7.18 5.47
N PHE A 170 23.23 -8.31 4.93
CA PHE A 170 23.86 -9.63 5.09
C PHE A 170 25.32 -9.65 4.60
N ARG A 171 25.68 -8.74 3.69
CA ARG A 171 27.06 -8.54 3.19
C ARG A 171 28.05 -8.15 4.28
N PHE A 172 27.58 -7.71 5.45
CA PHE A 172 28.42 -7.27 6.59
C PHE A 172 28.28 -8.18 7.83
N GLU A 173 27.49 -9.25 7.77
CA GLU A 173 27.22 -10.12 8.93
C GLU A 173 28.45 -10.93 9.39
N ARG A 174 29.45 -11.08 8.53
CA ARG A 174 30.72 -11.78 8.83
C ARG A 174 31.86 -10.84 9.21
N GLY A 175 31.57 -9.56 9.46
CA GLY A 175 32.61 -8.55 9.65
C GLY A 175 33.27 -8.14 8.33
N ASN A 176 34.50 -7.63 8.41
CA ASN A 176 35.28 -7.22 7.25
C ASN A 176 35.66 -8.44 6.40
N GLN A 177 35.39 -8.41 5.09
CA GLN A 177 35.63 -9.54 4.20
C GLN A 177 35.89 -9.13 2.75
N VAL A 178 36.68 -9.92 2.03
CA VAL A 178 36.83 -9.85 0.57
C VAL A 178 35.96 -10.93 -0.06
N VAL A 179 35.16 -10.57 -1.06
CA VAL A 179 34.23 -11.48 -1.74
C VAL A 179 34.41 -11.40 -3.24
N ASP A 180 34.63 -12.55 -3.87
CA ASP A 180 34.56 -12.69 -5.33
C ASP A 180 33.09 -12.73 -5.77
N ILE A 181 32.59 -11.62 -6.29
CA ILE A 181 31.16 -11.50 -6.67
C ILE A 181 30.77 -12.40 -7.85
N SER A 182 31.74 -12.90 -8.62
CA SER A 182 31.47 -13.88 -9.69
C SER A 182 30.99 -15.22 -9.12
N ARG A 183 31.44 -15.57 -7.90
CA ARG A 183 31.07 -16.80 -7.18
C ARG A 183 29.93 -16.58 -6.20
N PHE A 184 29.79 -15.37 -5.66
CA PHE A 184 28.77 -15.00 -4.68
C PHE A 184 27.87 -13.88 -5.24
N PRO A 185 26.92 -14.23 -6.13
CA PRO A 185 26.20 -13.26 -6.94
C PRO A 185 25.24 -12.34 -6.17
N ASP A 186 24.94 -12.66 -4.91
CA ASP A 186 24.11 -11.81 -4.07
C ASP A 186 24.87 -10.58 -3.53
N TYR A 187 26.19 -10.55 -3.64
CA TYR A 187 27.07 -9.51 -3.09
C TYR A 187 27.30 -8.32 -4.04
N PHE A 188 26.33 -7.97 -4.88
CA PHE A 188 26.40 -6.76 -5.72
C PHE A 188 26.27 -5.46 -4.88
N HIS A 189 26.55 -4.31 -5.49
CA HIS A 189 26.46 -2.98 -4.86
C HIS A 189 25.84 -1.93 -5.78
N LEU A 190 25.27 -0.86 -5.20
CA LEU A 190 24.37 0.08 -5.89
C LEU A 190 24.51 1.55 -5.45
N SER A 191 25.36 1.88 -4.49
CA SER A 191 25.46 3.24 -3.93
C SER A 191 26.88 3.76 -4.07
N ALA A 192 27.07 4.90 -4.73
CA ALA A 192 28.40 5.48 -4.88
C ALA A 192 28.91 6.04 -3.54
N ALA A 193 28.00 6.54 -2.69
CA ALA A 193 28.32 7.12 -1.38
C ALA A 193 28.94 6.15 -0.37
N THR A 194 28.65 4.85 -0.51
CA THR A 194 29.24 3.80 0.33
C THR A 194 30.32 2.99 -0.40
N GLY A 195 30.66 3.38 -1.63
CA GLY A 195 31.68 2.74 -2.45
C GLY A 195 33.01 3.53 -2.45
N PHE A 196 34.10 2.78 -2.50
CA PHE A 196 35.46 3.27 -2.72
C PHE A 196 36.01 2.63 -3.99
N PHE A 197 36.36 3.46 -4.97
CA PHE A 197 36.68 3.08 -6.34
C PHE A 197 38.14 3.41 -6.67
N ARG A 198 38.84 2.50 -7.36
CA ARG A 198 40.18 2.76 -7.88
C ARG A 198 40.12 3.68 -9.07
N ARG A 199 40.90 4.75 -9.04
CA ARG A 199 41.02 5.71 -10.14
C ARG A 199 41.44 5.04 -11.45
N GLU A 200 42.43 4.15 -11.41
CA GLU A 200 42.97 3.47 -12.60
C GLU A 200 41.90 2.74 -13.42
N VAL A 201 40.90 2.16 -12.76
CA VAL A 201 39.79 1.46 -13.43
C VAL A 201 38.85 2.46 -14.09
N MET A 202 38.57 3.58 -13.42
CA MET A 202 37.72 4.63 -13.97
C MET A 202 38.36 5.31 -15.18
N GLU A 203 39.65 5.59 -15.13
CA GLU A 203 40.41 6.18 -16.24
C GLU A 203 40.47 5.26 -17.45
N GLY A 204 40.74 3.96 -17.22
CA GLY A 204 40.80 2.97 -18.30
C GLY A 204 39.48 2.78 -19.04
N LEU A 205 38.35 3.18 -18.44
CA LEU A 205 37.00 3.06 -19.01
C LEU A 205 36.40 4.39 -19.45
N ASP A 206 37.11 5.51 -19.25
CA ASP A 206 36.55 6.87 -19.27
C ASP A 206 35.18 6.94 -18.55
N LEU A 207 35.15 6.40 -17.33
CA LEU A 207 33.91 6.17 -16.61
C LEU A 207 33.31 7.49 -16.11
N ARG A 208 32.02 7.70 -16.39
CA ARG A 208 31.21 8.85 -15.95
C ARG A 208 29.81 8.39 -15.56
N PHE A 209 29.16 9.15 -14.67
CA PHE A 209 27.74 9.00 -14.37
C PHE A 209 26.92 9.42 -15.59
N ASP A 210 25.92 8.62 -15.96
CA ASP A 210 25.05 8.94 -17.08
C ASP A 210 23.89 9.83 -16.61
N GLU A 211 23.95 11.11 -17.00
CA GLU A 211 23.00 12.13 -16.57
C GLU A 211 21.56 11.89 -17.04
N ARG A 212 21.35 10.99 -18.01
CA ARG A 212 20.01 10.60 -18.49
C ARG A 212 19.29 9.67 -17.52
N ILE A 213 20.02 8.99 -16.62
CA ILE A 213 19.47 8.05 -15.65
C ILE A 213 18.98 8.82 -14.43
N ARG A 214 17.66 9.11 -14.38
CA ARG A 214 16.98 9.82 -13.28
C ARG A 214 15.58 9.23 -13.10
N PRO A 215 15.00 9.25 -11.88
CA PRO A 215 15.47 9.97 -10.68
C PRO A 215 16.47 9.19 -9.81
N ASN A 216 16.82 7.94 -10.16
CA ASN A 216 17.76 7.13 -9.40
C ASN A 216 18.47 6.09 -10.29
N PHE A 217 19.40 5.33 -9.69
CA PHE A 217 20.17 4.22 -10.27
C PHE A 217 21.33 4.64 -11.19
N GLU A 218 21.61 5.94 -11.33
CA GLU A 218 22.84 6.46 -11.94
C GLU A 218 24.10 5.89 -11.25
N ASP A 219 24.06 5.78 -9.91
CA ASP A 219 25.09 5.13 -9.11
C ASP A 219 25.26 3.65 -9.44
N GLY A 220 24.14 2.93 -9.48
CA GLY A 220 24.13 1.51 -9.78
C GLY A 220 24.68 1.22 -11.17
N HIS A 221 24.32 2.04 -12.17
CA HIS A 221 24.85 1.94 -13.52
C HIS A 221 26.35 2.22 -13.59
N PHE A 222 26.83 3.27 -12.91
CA PHE A 222 28.25 3.57 -12.76
C PHE A 222 29.02 2.39 -12.17
N ILE A 223 28.53 1.84 -11.05
CA ILE A 223 29.15 0.70 -10.35
C ILE A 223 29.15 -0.56 -11.21
N VAL A 224 28.07 -0.84 -11.93
CA VAL A 224 28.01 -2.00 -12.83
C VAL A 224 29.06 -1.87 -13.93
N ARG A 225 29.17 -0.71 -14.57
CA ARG A 225 30.20 -0.45 -15.60
C ARG A 225 31.61 -0.55 -15.02
N TYR A 226 31.83 -0.02 -13.83
CA TYR A 226 33.09 -0.15 -13.09
C TYR A 226 33.48 -1.61 -12.89
N LEU A 227 32.57 -2.43 -12.34
CA LEU A 227 32.83 -3.83 -12.03
C LEU A 227 33.00 -4.71 -13.27
N LEU A 228 32.33 -4.40 -14.38
CA LEU A 228 32.50 -5.10 -15.65
C LEU A 228 33.88 -4.84 -16.28
N GLY A 229 34.44 -3.64 -16.10
CA GLY A 229 35.77 -3.29 -16.61
C GLY A 229 36.92 -3.52 -15.62
N ALA A 230 36.62 -3.84 -14.37
CA ALA A 230 37.63 -4.13 -13.36
C ALA A 230 38.36 -5.45 -13.66
N ARG A 231 39.68 -5.46 -13.45
CA ARG A 231 40.52 -6.67 -13.63
C ARG A 231 40.23 -7.77 -12.61
N SER A 232 39.67 -7.39 -11.46
CA SER A 232 39.38 -8.27 -10.33
C SER A 232 37.91 -8.15 -9.95
N SER A 233 37.25 -9.30 -9.79
CA SER A 233 35.89 -9.42 -9.24
C SER A 233 35.86 -9.41 -7.71
N ALA A 234 37.02 -9.23 -7.05
CA ALA A 234 37.11 -9.14 -5.60
C ALA A 234 36.63 -7.77 -5.11
N VAL A 235 35.57 -7.77 -4.30
CA VAL A 235 35.00 -6.60 -3.64
C VAL A 235 35.19 -6.73 -2.13
N GLY A 236 35.73 -5.70 -1.50
CA GLY A 236 35.84 -5.58 -0.05
C GLY A 236 34.54 -5.09 0.58
N PHE A 237 34.12 -5.71 1.67
CA PHE A 237 33.00 -5.26 2.51
C PHE A 237 33.56 -4.92 3.90
N VAL A 238 33.56 -3.63 4.23
CA VAL A 238 34.14 -3.07 5.45
C VAL A 238 33.02 -2.79 6.45
N ALA A 239 32.75 -3.75 7.33
CA ALA A 239 31.66 -3.69 8.32
C ALA A 239 31.91 -2.67 9.43
N ASP A 240 33.17 -2.39 9.73
CA ASP A 240 33.58 -1.45 10.78
C ASP A 240 33.43 0.01 10.34
N ALA A 241 33.47 0.28 9.03
CA ALA A 241 33.18 1.59 8.46
C ALA A 241 31.67 1.77 8.29
N ARG A 242 31.04 2.57 9.16
CA ARG A 242 29.60 2.79 9.16
C ARG A 242 29.23 4.16 8.59
N TYR A 243 28.38 4.13 7.56
CA TYR A 243 27.83 5.28 6.87
C TYR A 243 26.38 5.47 7.33
N ARG A 244 26.08 6.60 8.00
CA ARG A 244 24.74 6.88 8.53
C ARG A 244 23.92 7.62 7.47
N TYR A 245 23.06 6.87 6.79
CA TYR A 245 22.12 7.39 5.81
C TYR A 245 20.92 8.06 6.49
N ARG A 246 20.70 9.36 6.24
CA ARG A 246 19.63 10.13 6.86
C ARG A 246 18.28 9.87 6.18
N LYS A 247 17.33 9.31 6.93
CA LYS A 247 15.91 9.28 6.56
C LYS A 247 15.23 10.55 7.05
N ARG A 248 15.05 11.49 6.13
CA ARG A 248 14.43 12.81 6.36
C ARG A 248 12.98 12.65 6.83
N ALA A 249 12.55 13.46 7.80
CA ALA A 249 11.18 13.40 8.32
C ALA A 249 10.13 13.75 7.24
N ALA A 250 10.50 14.60 6.29
CA ALA A 250 9.65 15.03 5.19
C ALA A 250 9.43 13.97 4.08
N GLY A 251 10.17 12.85 4.09
CA GLY A 251 10.08 11.83 3.03
C GLY A 251 10.45 12.36 1.64
N SER A 252 11.31 13.37 1.58
CA SER A 252 11.67 14.13 0.38
C SER A 252 12.93 13.61 -0.33
N SER A 253 13.47 12.46 0.08
CA SER A 253 14.65 11.89 -0.59
C SER A 253 14.31 11.41 -2.01
N GLN A 254 15.29 11.42 -2.91
CA GLN A 254 15.11 10.92 -4.28
C GLN A 254 14.62 9.45 -4.29
N ILE A 255 15.06 8.63 -3.34
CA ILE A 255 14.61 7.23 -3.21
C ILE A 255 13.13 7.17 -2.79
N ASP A 256 12.69 8.04 -1.88
CA ASP A 256 11.31 8.05 -1.38
C ASP A 256 10.32 8.48 -2.48
N THR A 257 10.74 9.39 -3.35
CA THR A 257 9.92 9.93 -4.44
C THR A 257 10.11 9.20 -5.77
N ALA A 258 11.18 8.42 -5.98
CA ALA A 258 11.51 7.84 -7.29
C ALA A 258 10.33 7.20 -8.06
N LEU A 259 9.52 6.39 -7.38
CA LEU A 259 8.36 5.71 -8.00
C LEU A 259 7.19 6.65 -8.36
N THR A 260 7.28 7.95 -8.09
CA THR A 260 6.30 8.96 -8.53
C THR A 260 6.69 9.63 -9.86
N HIS A 261 7.90 9.39 -10.36
CA HIS A 261 8.40 9.96 -11.62
C HIS A 261 8.23 8.97 -12.78
N PRO A 262 7.64 9.37 -13.92
CA PRO A 262 7.55 8.51 -15.10
C PRO A 262 8.91 8.00 -15.60
N GLU A 263 9.96 8.80 -15.47
CA GLU A 263 11.33 8.49 -15.89
C GLU A 263 11.92 7.27 -15.15
N ARG A 264 11.41 6.97 -13.95
CA ARG A 264 11.76 5.75 -13.21
C ARG A 264 11.37 4.49 -13.98
N PHE A 265 10.31 4.56 -14.78
CA PHE A 265 9.74 3.45 -15.54
C PHE A 265 10.20 3.43 -17.01
N THR A 266 10.84 4.50 -17.48
CA THR A 266 11.37 4.62 -18.85
C THR A 266 12.89 4.79 -18.85
N ASN A 267 13.41 5.99 -18.58
CA ASN A 267 14.83 6.34 -18.65
C ASN A 267 15.72 5.44 -17.79
N VAL A 268 15.32 5.13 -16.56
CA VAL A 268 16.11 4.24 -15.68
C VAL A 268 16.19 2.82 -16.23
N LEU A 269 15.10 2.31 -16.82
CA LEU A 269 15.12 1.00 -17.46
C LEU A 269 15.96 1.01 -18.73
N ARG A 270 15.76 2.02 -19.58
CA ARG A 270 16.38 2.14 -20.90
C ARG A 270 17.88 2.41 -20.82
N PHE A 271 18.27 3.48 -20.15
CA PHE A 271 19.65 3.94 -20.05
C PHE A 271 20.39 3.33 -18.86
N GLY A 272 19.67 2.79 -17.86
CA GLY A 272 20.25 2.08 -16.73
C GLY A 272 20.29 0.57 -16.95
N TYR A 273 19.23 -0.15 -16.58
CA TYR A 273 19.24 -1.62 -16.51
C TYR A 273 19.52 -2.30 -17.85
N LEU A 274 18.87 -1.84 -18.92
CA LEU A 274 19.01 -2.42 -20.24
C LEU A 274 20.40 -2.16 -20.84
N ASP A 275 20.89 -0.92 -20.72
CA ASP A 275 22.25 -0.57 -21.13
C ASP A 275 23.29 -1.37 -20.34
N ALA A 276 23.14 -1.49 -19.02
CA ALA A 276 24.00 -2.31 -18.17
C ALA A 276 24.06 -3.78 -18.64
N ALA A 277 22.90 -4.36 -18.97
CA ALA A 277 22.84 -5.73 -19.50
C ALA A 277 23.53 -5.86 -20.88
N LYS A 278 23.28 -4.91 -21.80
CA LYS A 278 23.91 -4.89 -23.13
C LYS A 278 25.44 -4.79 -23.04
N ARG A 279 25.94 -3.85 -22.23
CA ARG A 279 27.37 -3.68 -21.98
C ARG A 279 28.02 -4.90 -21.34
N ALA A 280 27.30 -5.61 -20.45
CA ALA A 280 27.81 -6.83 -19.86
C ALA A 280 28.02 -7.94 -20.91
N VAL A 281 27.09 -8.06 -21.86
CA VAL A 281 27.24 -8.98 -23.01
C VAL A 281 28.41 -8.56 -23.89
N GLU A 282 28.57 -7.27 -24.17
CA GLU A 282 29.71 -6.76 -24.95
C GLU A 282 31.06 -7.04 -24.26
N ALA A 283 31.12 -6.89 -22.93
CA ALA A 283 32.35 -7.04 -22.16
C ALA A 283 32.70 -8.51 -21.86
N THR A 284 31.71 -9.37 -21.61
CA THR A 284 31.93 -10.72 -21.07
C THR A 284 31.29 -11.84 -21.89
N GLY A 285 30.59 -11.53 -22.98
CA GLY A 285 29.89 -12.48 -23.85
C GLY A 285 28.49 -12.89 -23.36
N GLU A 286 28.23 -12.75 -22.07
CA GLU A 286 26.92 -12.96 -21.45
C GLU A 286 26.68 -11.97 -20.31
N VAL A 287 25.54 -12.01 -19.63
CA VAL A 287 25.33 -11.19 -18.43
C VAL A 287 25.81 -11.97 -17.21
N PRO A 288 26.83 -11.50 -16.46
CA PRO A 288 27.32 -12.20 -15.28
C PRO A 288 26.23 -12.44 -14.24
N ARG A 289 26.36 -13.54 -13.48
CA ARG A 289 25.32 -13.96 -12.55
C ARG A 289 24.95 -12.89 -11.50
N TRP A 290 25.94 -12.18 -10.96
CA TRP A 290 25.68 -11.11 -9.99
C TRP A 290 24.84 -9.97 -10.56
N LEU A 291 25.02 -9.64 -11.84
CA LEU A 291 24.23 -8.61 -12.52
C LEU A 291 22.81 -9.12 -12.83
N GLN A 292 22.65 -10.39 -13.20
CA GLN A 292 21.31 -10.99 -13.31
C GLN A 292 20.57 -10.94 -11.96
N THR A 293 21.24 -11.24 -10.85
CA THR A 293 20.65 -11.14 -9.51
C THR A 293 20.27 -9.70 -9.15
N LEU A 294 21.11 -8.72 -9.47
CA LEU A 294 20.81 -7.29 -9.32
C LEU A 294 19.57 -6.90 -10.13
N LEU A 295 19.48 -7.30 -11.39
CA LEU A 295 18.31 -7.03 -12.23
C LEU A 295 17.05 -7.67 -11.63
N VAL A 296 17.11 -8.91 -11.13
CA VAL A 296 15.97 -9.53 -10.42
C VAL A 296 15.59 -8.73 -9.17
N TYR A 297 16.57 -8.26 -8.39
CA TYR A 297 16.36 -7.42 -7.21
C TYR A 297 15.60 -6.13 -7.56
N GLU A 298 15.98 -5.45 -8.64
CA GLU A 298 15.37 -4.20 -9.09
C GLU A 298 13.98 -4.42 -9.71
N LEU A 299 13.85 -5.37 -10.64
CA LEU A 299 12.58 -5.64 -11.32
C LEU A 299 11.49 -6.08 -10.34
N GLN A 300 11.82 -6.85 -9.29
CA GLN A 300 10.81 -7.26 -8.31
C GLN A 300 10.30 -6.08 -7.46
N TRP A 301 11.12 -5.06 -7.20
CA TRP A 301 10.66 -3.84 -6.52
C TRP A 301 9.72 -3.02 -7.41
N LEU A 302 10.06 -2.89 -8.70
CA LEU A 302 9.20 -2.25 -9.70
C LEU A 302 7.83 -2.93 -9.84
N LEU A 303 7.81 -4.27 -9.85
CA LEU A 303 6.55 -5.04 -9.83
C LEU A 303 5.77 -4.85 -8.52
N SER A 304 6.46 -4.70 -7.39
CA SER A 304 5.81 -4.50 -6.09
C SER A 304 5.16 -3.13 -5.93
N ALA A 305 5.64 -2.12 -6.67
CA ALA A 305 5.13 -0.75 -6.61
C ALA A 305 3.64 -0.66 -6.95
N ASP A 306 3.12 -1.64 -7.71
CA ASP A 306 1.74 -1.71 -8.15
C ASP A 306 0.87 -2.67 -7.31
N GLU A 307 1.40 -3.30 -6.26
CA GLU A 307 0.64 -4.30 -5.48
C GLU A 307 -0.21 -3.68 -4.35
N GLY A 308 0.12 -2.49 -3.88
CA GLY A 308 -0.54 -1.81 -2.75
C GLY A 308 -1.86 -1.12 -3.12
N MET A 309 -2.69 -0.83 -2.10
CA MET A 309 -3.91 -0.01 -2.28
C MET A 309 -3.58 1.38 -2.84
N PHE A 310 -2.45 1.95 -2.43
CA PHE A 310 -1.87 3.19 -2.95
C PHE A 310 -0.74 2.90 -3.94
N GLY A 311 -0.85 1.79 -4.69
CA GLY A 311 0.16 1.41 -5.67
C GLY A 311 0.42 2.58 -6.63
N ARG A 312 1.69 2.86 -6.90
CA ARG A 312 2.13 4.07 -7.61
C ARG A 312 2.00 3.93 -9.15
N SER A 313 0.98 3.21 -9.64
CA SER A 313 0.65 3.14 -11.08
C SER A 313 0.38 4.51 -11.70
N ALA A 314 0.10 5.52 -10.87
CA ALA A 314 0.08 6.93 -11.22
C ALA A 314 1.18 7.33 -12.20
N ALA A 315 2.42 7.00 -11.84
CA ALA A 315 3.61 7.41 -12.57
C ALA A 315 3.81 6.64 -13.88
N THR A 316 3.07 5.54 -14.08
CA THR A 316 3.08 4.79 -15.34
C THR A 316 2.05 5.31 -16.35
N VAL A 317 1.15 6.22 -15.96
CA VAL A 317 0.16 6.77 -16.90
C VAL A 317 0.88 7.51 -18.02
N GLY A 318 0.53 7.20 -19.27
CA GLY A 318 1.17 7.73 -20.47
C GLY A 318 2.46 7.04 -20.89
N VAL A 319 3.09 6.23 -20.02
CA VAL A 319 4.34 5.50 -20.30
C VAL A 319 4.25 3.98 -20.10
N ALA A 320 3.06 3.46 -19.79
CA ALA A 320 2.86 2.06 -19.40
C ALA A 320 3.29 1.04 -20.48
N ASP A 321 3.00 1.31 -21.76
CA ASP A 321 3.39 0.41 -22.84
C ASP A 321 4.91 0.34 -22.99
N GLU A 322 5.58 1.49 -23.05
CA GLU A 322 7.05 1.56 -23.11
C GLU A 322 7.70 0.88 -21.90
N TYR A 323 7.19 1.15 -20.69
CA TYR A 323 7.65 0.52 -19.47
C TYR A 323 7.59 -1.00 -19.57
N ILE A 324 6.45 -1.55 -19.97
CA ILE A 324 6.27 -3.00 -20.08
C ILE A 324 7.18 -3.58 -21.17
N ASP A 325 7.33 -2.92 -22.31
CA ASP A 325 8.22 -3.36 -23.39
C ASP A 325 9.69 -3.40 -22.93
N LEU A 326 10.15 -2.39 -22.18
CA LEU A 326 11.48 -2.39 -21.56
C LEU A 326 11.64 -3.52 -20.54
N MET A 327 10.60 -3.82 -19.73
CA MET A 327 10.62 -4.96 -18.81
C MET A 327 10.79 -6.29 -19.55
N PHE A 328 10.11 -6.47 -20.69
CA PHE A 328 10.30 -7.63 -21.57
C PHE A 328 11.73 -7.67 -22.13
N GLU A 329 12.28 -6.55 -22.58
CA GLU A 329 13.63 -6.50 -23.16
C GLU A 329 14.70 -6.85 -22.10
N ILE A 330 14.64 -6.23 -20.91
CA ILE A 330 15.56 -6.52 -19.81
C ILE A 330 15.46 -7.98 -19.38
N ARG A 331 14.25 -8.54 -19.31
CA ARG A 331 14.02 -9.93 -18.91
C ARG A 331 14.76 -10.93 -19.80
N ARG A 332 15.03 -10.62 -21.07
CA ARG A 332 15.78 -11.50 -21.99
C ARG A 332 17.22 -11.79 -21.54
N TYR A 333 17.79 -10.91 -20.71
CA TYR A 333 19.15 -11.03 -20.19
C TYR A 333 19.24 -11.76 -18.84
N ILE A 334 18.11 -12.22 -18.30
CA ILE A 334 18.04 -12.85 -16.98
C ILE A 334 17.76 -14.35 -17.14
N GLY A 335 18.62 -15.21 -16.60
CA GLY A 335 18.38 -16.65 -16.55
C GLY A 335 17.20 -17.00 -15.64
N THR A 336 16.40 -18.01 -16.02
CA THR A 336 15.32 -18.52 -15.15
C THR A 336 15.84 -19.03 -13.81
N ASP A 337 17.05 -19.57 -13.79
CA ASP A 337 17.69 -20.03 -12.57
C ASP A 337 18.05 -18.86 -11.64
N ALA A 338 18.37 -17.65 -12.15
CA ALA A 338 18.60 -16.43 -11.34
C ALA A 338 17.35 -16.06 -10.55
N ILE A 339 16.20 -16.08 -11.23
CA ILE A 339 14.89 -15.79 -10.64
C ILE A 339 14.53 -16.83 -9.57
N ARG A 340 14.87 -18.11 -9.81
CA ARG A 340 14.57 -19.21 -8.89
C ARG A 340 15.49 -19.22 -7.67
N SER A 341 16.78 -18.93 -7.84
CA SER A 341 17.76 -18.90 -6.75
C SER A 341 17.69 -17.62 -5.93
N TYR A 342 17.05 -16.55 -6.42
CA TYR A 342 16.92 -15.30 -5.71
C TYR A 342 16.31 -15.49 -4.31
N ALA A 343 17.06 -15.06 -3.29
CA ALA A 343 16.72 -15.22 -1.88
C ALA A 343 17.04 -14.00 -1.00
N ILE A 344 17.52 -12.89 -1.60
CA ILE A 344 17.92 -11.67 -0.88
C ILE A 344 16.73 -11.04 -0.15
N THR A 345 15.60 -10.89 -0.83
CA THR A 345 14.35 -10.41 -0.24
C THR A 345 13.22 -11.42 -0.46
N PRO A 346 12.23 -11.50 0.45
CA PRO A 346 11.07 -12.33 0.23
C PRO A 346 10.30 -11.90 -1.03
N MET A 347 10.21 -12.79 -2.02
CA MET A 347 9.47 -12.56 -3.26
C MET A 347 8.22 -13.45 -3.33
N PRO A 348 7.00 -12.89 -3.37
CA PRO A 348 5.78 -13.68 -3.52
C PRO A 348 5.80 -14.57 -4.77
N LEU A 349 5.19 -15.76 -4.67
CA LEU A 349 5.18 -16.75 -5.76
C LEU A 349 4.66 -16.16 -7.08
N ILE A 350 3.59 -15.36 -7.03
CA ILE A 350 3.00 -14.75 -8.24
C ILE A 350 3.99 -13.81 -8.90
N ARG A 351 4.69 -12.95 -8.14
CA ARG A 351 5.70 -12.04 -8.68
C ARG A 351 6.86 -12.80 -9.30
N ARG A 352 7.31 -13.87 -8.64
CA ARG A 352 8.32 -14.79 -9.18
C ARG A 352 7.88 -15.42 -10.51
N LEU A 353 6.62 -15.86 -10.61
CA LEU A 353 6.06 -16.42 -11.84
C LEU A 353 5.87 -15.37 -12.94
N VAL A 354 5.52 -14.12 -12.60
CA VAL A 354 5.47 -13.01 -13.56
C VAL A 354 6.86 -12.75 -14.13
N LEU A 355 7.89 -12.65 -13.29
CA LEU A 355 9.27 -12.55 -13.78
C LEU A 355 9.65 -13.78 -14.60
N GLU A 356 9.39 -15.00 -14.12
CA GLU A 356 9.83 -16.22 -14.81
C GLU A 356 9.12 -16.42 -16.17
N ARG A 357 7.82 -16.17 -16.24
CA ARG A 357 6.91 -16.58 -17.34
C ARG A 357 6.09 -15.44 -17.93
N GLY A 358 5.61 -14.50 -17.11
CA GLY A 358 4.72 -13.43 -17.58
C GLY A 358 5.42 -12.37 -18.43
N LEU A 359 6.71 -12.14 -18.19
CA LEU A 359 7.58 -11.27 -18.98
C LEU A 359 8.36 -12.04 -20.05
N VAL A 360 7.79 -13.16 -20.52
CA VAL A 360 8.31 -13.95 -21.64
C VAL A 360 7.18 -14.11 -22.65
N ALA A 361 7.46 -13.88 -23.93
CA ALA A 361 6.47 -13.98 -25.02
C ALA A 361 6.24 -15.44 -25.44
N GLU A 362 5.94 -16.32 -24.48
CA GLU A 362 5.74 -17.75 -24.68
C GLU A 362 4.48 -18.24 -23.94
N ASP A 363 3.71 -19.10 -24.60
CA ASP A 363 2.61 -19.82 -23.95
C ASP A 363 3.15 -20.70 -22.83
N TRP A 364 2.48 -20.67 -21.68
CA TRP A 364 2.88 -21.48 -20.53
C TRP A 364 1.69 -21.87 -19.69
N VAL A 365 1.66 -23.11 -19.22
CA VAL A 365 0.70 -23.59 -18.23
C VAL A 365 1.48 -24.21 -17.08
N THR A 366 1.09 -23.92 -15.84
CA THR A 366 1.73 -24.52 -14.67
C THR A 366 1.71 -26.05 -14.73
N PRO A 367 2.79 -26.75 -14.36
CA PRO A 367 2.86 -28.21 -14.35
C PRO A 367 2.14 -28.84 -13.15
N ARG A 368 1.27 -28.08 -12.46
CA ARG A 368 0.63 -28.46 -11.18
C ARG A 368 -0.55 -27.56 -10.87
N VAL A 369 -1.54 -28.12 -10.18
CA VAL A 369 -2.65 -27.39 -9.59
C VAL A 369 -2.38 -27.19 -8.10
N THR A 370 -2.59 -25.97 -7.60
CA THR A 370 -2.39 -25.62 -6.20
C THR A 370 -3.70 -25.77 -5.42
N LEU A 371 -3.66 -26.55 -4.34
CA LEU A 371 -4.68 -26.56 -3.30
C LEU A 371 -4.43 -25.40 -2.34
N GLN A 372 -5.18 -24.31 -2.54
CA GLN A 372 -5.00 -23.06 -1.80
C GLN A 372 -5.67 -23.10 -0.42
N THR A 373 -6.88 -23.64 -0.32
CA THR A 373 -7.63 -23.67 0.95
C THR A 373 -8.62 -24.83 0.98
N VAL A 374 -8.80 -25.40 2.18
CA VAL A 374 -9.85 -26.38 2.46
C VAL A 374 -10.77 -25.80 3.54
N ASP A 375 -12.05 -25.64 3.19
CA ASP A 375 -13.11 -25.31 4.13
C ASP A 375 -13.75 -26.61 4.62
N THR A 376 -13.31 -27.09 5.78
CA THR A 376 -13.82 -28.35 6.34
C THR A 376 -15.20 -28.24 6.96
N THR A 377 -15.68 -27.03 7.25
CA THR A 377 -17.02 -26.87 7.84
C THR A 377 -18.08 -26.97 6.75
N GLU A 378 -17.85 -26.34 5.60
CA GLU A 378 -18.78 -26.40 4.47
C GLU A 378 -18.40 -27.50 3.46
N ARG A 379 -17.25 -28.17 3.67
CA ARG A 379 -16.67 -29.22 2.83
C ARG A 379 -16.43 -28.75 1.39
N TRP A 380 -15.66 -27.69 1.23
CA TRP A 380 -15.22 -27.16 -0.07
C TRP A 380 -13.70 -27.08 -0.15
N VAL A 381 -13.16 -27.21 -1.35
CA VAL A 381 -11.74 -26.99 -1.65
C VAL A 381 -11.58 -25.89 -2.69
N ARG A 382 -10.61 -24.99 -2.45
CA ARG A 382 -10.18 -23.95 -3.41
C ARG A 382 -8.93 -24.44 -4.12
N LEU A 383 -9.03 -24.57 -5.42
CA LEU A 383 -7.93 -24.95 -6.31
C LEU A 383 -7.58 -23.77 -7.21
N THR A 384 -6.30 -23.60 -7.50
CA THR A 384 -5.81 -22.61 -8.45
C THR A 384 -4.74 -23.16 -9.38
N TYR A 385 -4.70 -22.66 -10.61
CA TYR A 385 -3.58 -22.86 -11.52
C TYR A 385 -3.34 -21.60 -12.34
N HIS A 386 -2.17 -21.49 -12.96
CA HIS A 386 -1.73 -20.30 -13.68
C HIS A 386 -1.34 -20.62 -15.11
N PHE A 387 -1.54 -19.68 -16.02
CA PHE A 387 -1.06 -19.78 -17.39
C PHE A 387 -0.77 -18.40 -17.99
N VAL A 388 0.03 -18.39 -19.06
CA VAL A 388 0.37 -17.24 -19.91
C VAL A 388 -0.04 -17.60 -21.34
N GLY A 389 -0.59 -16.63 -22.07
CA GLY A 389 -1.03 -16.82 -23.45
C GLY A 389 -2.27 -17.69 -23.59
N ARG A 390 -2.21 -18.75 -24.43
CA ARG A 390 -3.38 -19.59 -24.74
C ARG A 390 -3.96 -20.26 -23.49
N ARG A 391 -5.28 -20.16 -23.35
CA ARG A 391 -6.04 -20.86 -22.31
C ARG A 391 -5.99 -22.39 -22.54
N PRO A 392 -5.58 -23.19 -21.54
CA PRO A 392 -5.59 -24.65 -21.67
C PRO A 392 -7.03 -25.18 -21.74
N THR A 393 -7.21 -26.32 -22.41
CA THR A 393 -8.44 -27.09 -22.30
C THR A 393 -8.51 -27.73 -20.91
N GLU A 394 -9.65 -27.57 -20.23
CA GLU A 394 -9.83 -27.97 -18.82
C GLU A 394 -10.86 -29.10 -18.72
N GLU A 395 -10.46 -30.24 -18.14
CA GLU A 395 -11.38 -31.31 -17.73
C GLU A 395 -11.21 -31.57 -16.22
N ILE A 396 -12.32 -31.50 -15.48
CA ILE A 396 -12.32 -31.70 -14.02
C ILE A 396 -13.20 -32.91 -13.70
N LEU A 397 -12.59 -33.93 -13.11
CA LEU A 397 -13.26 -35.16 -12.73
C LEU A 397 -13.41 -35.23 -11.22
N VAL A 398 -14.65 -35.41 -10.74
CA VAL A 398 -14.97 -35.68 -9.35
C VAL A 398 -15.53 -37.09 -9.24
N SER A 399 -14.80 -38.00 -8.60
CA SER A 399 -15.11 -39.43 -8.54
C SER A 399 -15.26 -40.06 -9.93
N GLY A 400 -14.39 -39.66 -10.88
CA GLY A 400 -14.39 -40.16 -12.26
C GLY A 400 -15.50 -39.59 -13.16
N ARG A 401 -16.31 -38.63 -12.68
CA ARG A 401 -17.36 -37.96 -13.46
C ARG A 401 -16.99 -36.50 -13.71
N VAL A 402 -17.26 -36.01 -14.92
CA VAL A 402 -17.06 -34.59 -15.25
C VAL A 402 -17.89 -33.71 -14.32
N ALA A 403 -17.23 -32.76 -13.67
CA ALA A 403 -17.84 -31.85 -12.72
C ALA A 403 -18.15 -30.48 -13.36
N THR A 404 -19.32 -29.93 -13.06
CA THR A 404 -19.68 -28.56 -13.45
C THR A 404 -19.08 -27.54 -12.48
N THR A 405 -18.28 -26.60 -12.98
CA THR A 405 -17.63 -25.57 -12.15
C THR A 405 -18.36 -24.22 -12.19
N THR A 406 -19.52 -24.14 -11.53
CA THR A 406 -20.28 -22.87 -11.43
C THR A 406 -19.72 -21.88 -10.41
N LYS A 407 -18.71 -22.30 -9.63
CA LYS A 407 -18.05 -21.52 -8.58
C LYS A 407 -16.57 -21.33 -8.90
N ALA A 408 -16.31 -20.81 -10.09
CA ALA A 408 -14.97 -20.72 -10.63
C ALA A 408 -14.89 -19.52 -11.58
N LYS A 409 -13.69 -18.96 -11.76
CA LYS A 409 -13.42 -17.90 -12.75
C LYS A 409 -11.96 -17.89 -13.22
N TYR A 410 -11.67 -17.05 -14.20
CA TYR A 410 -10.33 -16.67 -14.62
C TYR A 410 -10.05 -15.24 -14.16
N ARG A 411 -9.10 -15.10 -13.22
CA ARG A 411 -8.62 -13.80 -12.74
C ARG A 411 -7.45 -13.34 -13.60
N ARG A 412 -7.49 -12.08 -14.02
CA ARG A 412 -6.35 -11.44 -14.69
C ARG A 412 -5.33 -10.98 -13.64
N ILE A 413 -4.06 -11.32 -13.83
CA ILE A 413 -2.94 -10.77 -13.08
C ILE A 413 -2.30 -9.74 -13.98
N GLU A 414 -2.43 -8.47 -13.63
CA GLU A 414 -1.99 -7.33 -14.41
C GLU A 414 -0.93 -6.52 -13.67
N HIS A 415 -0.12 -5.81 -14.45
CA HIS A 415 0.85 -4.83 -13.97
C HIS A 415 0.86 -3.66 -14.97
N ALA A 416 0.76 -2.43 -14.46
CA ALA A 416 0.60 -1.23 -15.32
C ALA A 416 -0.50 -1.41 -16.39
N GLU A 417 -1.65 -1.96 -15.98
CA GLU A 417 -2.84 -2.24 -16.82
C GLU A 417 -2.65 -3.28 -17.93
N ARG A 418 -1.46 -3.86 -18.06
CA ARG A 418 -1.15 -4.92 -19.02
C ARG A 418 -1.32 -6.30 -18.35
N PRO A 419 -2.05 -7.25 -18.97
CA PRO A 419 -2.14 -8.62 -18.48
C PRO A 419 -0.76 -9.30 -18.53
N MET A 420 -0.26 -9.77 -17.39
CA MET A 420 1.01 -10.51 -17.30
C MET A 420 0.78 -12.02 -17.23
N MET A 421 -0.33 -12.44 -16.63
CA MET A 421 -0.64 -13.84 -16.37
C MET A 421 -2.13 -14.01 -16.06
N TRP A 422 -2.64 -15.23 -16.18
CA TRP A 422 -3.97 -15.61 -15.76
C TRP A 422 -3.91 -16.58 -14.58
N GLU A 423 -4.83 -16.42 -13.63
CA GLU A 423 -5.09 -17.39 -12.56
C GLU A 423 -6.48 -17.99 -12.75
N ARG A 424 -6.57 -19.31 -12.84
CA ARG A 424 -7.83 -20.02 -12.67
C ARG A 424 -8.12 -20.17 -11.18
N ILE A 425 -9.30 -19.78 -10.73
CA ILE A 425 -9.81 -20.04 -9.37
C ILE A 425 -11.01 -20.97 -9.46
N ILE A 426 -10.98 -22.09 -8.71
CA ILE A 426 -12.05 -23.10 -8.72
C ILE A 426 -12.42 -23.49 -7.29
N TRP A 427 -13.71 -23.44 -6.98
CA TRP A 427 -14.27 -24.10 -5.82
C TRP A 427 -14.96 -25.40 -6.20
N LEU A 428 -14.57 -26.50 -5.54
CA LEU A 428 -15.20 -27.80 -5.69
C LEU A 428 -15.71 -28.32 -4.34
N PRO A 429 -16.86 -29.00 -4.29
CA PRO A 429 -17.28 -29.70 -3.10
C PRO A 429 -16.30 -30.85 -2.82
N MET A 430 -15.97 -31.05 -1.55
CA MET A 430 -15.05 -32.08 -1.07
C MET A 430 -15.76 -33.44 -1.05
N ARG A 431 -15.93 -34.04 -2.24
CA ARG A 431 -16.61 -35.33 -2.43
C ARG A 431 -15.74 -36.27 -3.29
N GLY A 432 -15.42 -37.44 -2.74
CA GLY A 432 -14.65 -38.47 -3.44
C GLY A 432 -13.29 -38.00 -3.92
N THR A 433 -12.87 -38.46 -5.11
CA THR A 433 -11.57 -38.13 -5.71
C THR A 433 -11.66 -36.91 -6.62
N ILE A 434 -10.66 -36.03 -6.62
CA ILE A 434 -10.59 -34.89 -7.54
C ILE A 434 -9.38 -35.08 -8.46
N GLU A 435 -9.60 -35.00 -9.76
CA GLU A 435 -8.57 -35.01 -10.81
C GLU A 435 -8.82 -33.81 -11.73
N ILE A 436 -7.76 -33.09 -12.10
CA ILE A 436 -7.80 -32.00 -13.07
C ILE A 436 -6.85 -32.34 -14.20
N ARG A 437 -7.36 -32.30 -15.43
CA ARG A 437 -6.56 -32.44 -16.65
C ARG A 437 -6.51 -31.11 -17.38
N LEU A 438 -5.30 -30.71 -17.76
CA LEU A 438 -5.04 -29.55 -18.59
C LEU A 438 -4.44 -30.04 -19.91
N ASP A 439 -5.08 -29.74 -21.03
CA ASP A 439 -4.69 -30.24 -22.35
C ASP A 439 -4.54 -31.77 -22.39
N GLY A 440 -5.48 -32.47 -21.74
CA GLY A 440 -5.51 -33.93 -21.64
C GLY A 440 -4.54 -34.54 -20.63
N VAL A 441 -3.63 -33.75 -20.04
CA VAL A 441 -2.64 -34.23 -19.08
C VAL A 441 -3.14 -34.07 -17.65
N ALA A 442 -3.16 -35.15 -16.87
CA ALA A 442 -3.51 -35.11 -15.45
C ALA A 442 -2.47 -34.33 -14.63
N MET A 443 -2.92 -33.29 -13.91
CA MET A 443 -2.06 -32.41 -13.15
C MET A 443 -1.88 -32.91 -11.70
N PRO A 444 -0.66 -32.87 -11.15
CA PRO A 444 -0.45 -33.12 -9.73
C PRO A 444 -1.07 -32.00 -8.89
N LEU A 445 -1.70 -32.38 -7.77
CA LEU A 445 -2.25 -31.46 -6.79
C LEU A 445 -1.20 -31.19 -5.70
N VAL A 446 -0.83 -29.93 -5.51
CA VAL A 446 0.16 -29.53 -4.50
C VAL A 446 -0.43 -28.58 -3.48
N ARG A 447 -0.07 -28.74 -2.21
CA ARG A 447 -0.40 -27.76 -1.18
C ARG A 447 0.64 -26.65 -1.20
N GLN A 448 0.19 -25.41 -1.05
CA GLN A 448 1.09 -24.26 -0.96
C GLN A 448 2.10 -24.47 0.19
N GLY A 449 3.40 -24.53 -0.14
CA GLY A 449 4.50 -24.70 0.84
C GLY A 449 4.91 -26.14 1.20
N GLN A 450 4.36 -27.19 0.58
CA GLN A 450 4.77 -28.58 0.80
C GLN A 450 4.90 -29.38 -0.52
N HIS A 451 5.77 -30.39 -0.54
CA HIS A 451 5.89 -31.32 -1.67
C HIS A 451 4.83 -32.44 -1.61
N LEU A 452 4.24 -32.69 -2.80
CA LEU A 452 3.47 -33.87 -3.24
C LEU A 452 2.35 -34.37 -2.31
N VAL A 453 1.11 -34.02 -2.66
CA VAL A 453 -0.06 -34.86 -2.36
C VAL A 453 -0.24 -35.79 -3.56
N PRO A 454 -0.62 -37.08 -3.40
CA PRO A 454 -1.00 -37.90 -4.54
C PRO A 454 -2.04 -37.19 -5.42
N THR A 455 -2.03 -37.48 -6.73
CA THR A 455 -2.89 -36.93 -7.80
C THR A 455 -4.40 -37.01 -7.51
N VAL A 456 -4.78 -37.62 -6.40
CA VAL A 456 -6.12 -37.89 -5.93
C VAL A 456 -6.21 -37.57 -4.43
N ILE A 457 -7.06 -36.60 -4.07
CA ILE A 457 -7.44 -36.37 -2.66
C ILE A 457 -8.66 -37.21 -2.35
N ARG A 458 -8.59 -38.15 -1.39
CA ARG A 458 -9.78 -38.83 -0.86
C ARG A 458 -10.30 -38.09 0.36
N ALA A 459 -11.61 -38.20 0.64
CA ALA A 459 -12.22 -37.60 1.82
C ALA A 459 -11.54 -37.99 3.16
N GLY A 460 -10.96 -39.20 3.24
CA GLY A 460 -10.21 -39.67 4.41
C GLY A 460 -8.77 -39.16 4.53
N ASP A 461 -8.19 -38.63 3.45
CA ASP A 461 -6.82 -38.09 3.44
C ASP A 461 -6.76 -36.68 4.06
N VAL A 462 -7.92 -36.02 4.18
CA VAL A 462 -8.03 -34.64 4.69
C VAL A 462 -7.58 -34.53 6.15
N ASP A 463 -8.01 -35.45 7.02
CA ASP A 463 -7.60 -35.45 8.43
C ASP A 463 -6.08 -35.72 8.58
N LYS A 464 -5.47 -36.44 7.63
CA LYS A 464 -4.01 -36.70 7.60
C LYS A 464 -3.21 -35.53 7.00
N LEU A 465 -3.73 -34.90 5.95
CA LEU A 465 -3.07 -33.81 5.20
C LEU A 465 -3.11 -32.47 5.95
N PHE A 466 -4.10 -32.25 6.81
CA PHE A 466 -4.34 -30.97 7.47
C PHE A 466 -4.22 -31.01 9.01
N GLY A 467 -3.83 -32.16 9.57
CA GLY A 467 -3.75 -32.37 11.03
C GLY A 467 -5.12 -32.38 11.70
N ASN A 468 -5.14 -32.43 13.04
CA ASN A 468 -6.36 -32.30 13.85
C ASN A 468 -6.99 -30.90 13.66
N ILE A 469 -7.68 -30.69 12.55
CA ILE A 469 -8.46 -29.48 12.31
C ILE A 469 -9.57 -29.44 13.37
N PRO A 470 -9.76 -28.33 14.10
CA PRO A 470 -10.81 -28.21 15.09
C PRO A 470 -12.17 -28.45 14.43
N ARG A 471 -12.74 -29.65 14.60
CA ARG A 471 -14.07 -29.98 14.09
C ARG A 471 -15.05 -28.99 14.70
N PHE A 472 -15.75 -28.23 13.87
CA PHE A 472 -16.85 -27.38 14.32
C PHE A 472 -17.86 -28.29 15.02
N ARG A 473 -18.02 -28.12 16.33
CA ARG A 473 -18.99 -28.93 17.08
C ARG A 473 -20.37 -28.58 16.55
N LYS A 474 -21.13 -29.60 16.12
CA LYS A 474 -22.51 -29.42 15.65
C LYS A 474 -23.27 -28.48 16.60
N PRO A 475 -23.88 -27.40 16.09
CA PRO A 475 -24.81 -26.61 16.88
C PRO A 475 -25.85 -27.55 17.48
N LYS A 476 -26.03 -27.54 18.81
CA LYS A 476 -27.18 -28.24 19.40
C LYS A 476 -28.43 -27.46 19.00
N ALA A 477 -29.09 -27.91 17.94
CA ALA A 477 -30.38 -27.40 17.51
C ALA A 477 -31.33 -27.31 18.72
N GLY A 478 -32.04 -26.18 18.86
CA GLY A 478 -33.16 -26.06 19.80
C GLY A 478 -32.86 -25.43 21.16
N VAL A 479 -31.73 -24.75 21.38
CA VAL A 479 -31.63 -23.90 22.57
C VAL A 479 -32.50 -22.67 22.38
N LYS A 480 -33.74 -22.72 22.87
CA LYS A 480 -34.58 -21.52 23.06
C LYS A 480 -33.74 -20.46 23.77
N ASN A 481 -33.56 -19.32 23.11
CA ASN A 481 -32.85 -18.17 23.66
C ASN A 481 -33.44 -17.87 25.04
N PRO A 482 -32.66 -17.87 26.14
CA PRO A 482 -33.21 -17.67 27.46
C PRO A 482 -33.99 -16.34 27.48
N LYS A 483 -35.29 -16.38 27.82
CA LYS A 483 -36.09 -15.19 28.12
C LYS A 483 -35.57 -14.57 29.44
N ARG A 484 -34.33 -14.07 29.44
CA ARG A 484 -33.68 -13.45 30.62
C ARG A 484 -33.80 -11.93 30.54
N SER A 485 -34.00 -11.31 31.69
CA SER A 485 -34.28 -9.88 31.84
C SER A 485 -33.16 -8.99 31.29
N THR A 486 -33.56 -7.77 30.90
CA THR A 486 -32.66 -6.67 30.52
C THR A 486 -31.65 -6.44 31.65
N GLY A 487 -30.35 -6.56 31.36
CA GLY A 487 -29.28 -6.36 32.35
C GLY A 487 -28.72 -7.63 33.00
N TRP A 488 -29.36 -8.80 32.85
CA TRP A 488 -28.82 -10.05 33.42
C TRP A 488 -27.41 -10.36 32.91
N TRP A 489 -27.22 -10.37 31.59
CA TRP A 489 -25.93 -10.71 30.99
C TRP A 489 -24.86 -9.64 31.25
N GLU A 490 -25.25 -8.36 31.31
CA GLU A 490 -24.35 -7.24 31.61
C GLU A 490 -23.75 -7.41 33.02
N ARG A 491 -24.59 -7.74 34.02
CA ARG A 491 -24.14 -8.04 35.38
C ARG A 491 -23.31 -9.31 35.43
N THR A 492 -23.83 -10.42 34.90
CA THR A 492 -23.17 -11.74 34.98
C THR A 492 -21.80 -11.74 34.29
N PHE A 493 -21.67 -11.12 33.12
CA PHE A 493 -20.37 -11.04 32.44
C PHE A 493 -19.49 -9.91 33.00
N GLY A 494 -20.08 -8.86 33.58
CA GLY A 494 -19.34 -7.85 34.34
C GLY A 494 -18.67 -8.42 35.59
N GLU A 495 -19.37 -9.25 36.37
CA GLU A 495 -18.80 -9.97 37.52
C GLU A 495 -17.68 -10.92 37.09
N LYS A 496 -17.90 -11.71 36.02
CA LYS A 496 -16.86 -12.59 35.48
C LYS A 496 -15.64 -11.80 35.00
N ALA A 497 -15.83 -10.62 34.42
CA ALA A 497 -14.74 -9.75 33.98
C ALA A 497 -13.82 -9.34 35.15
N ARG A 498 -14.38 -9.03 36.33
CA ARG A 498 -13.59 -8.69 37.53
C ARG A 498 -12.64 -9.80 37.96
N THR A 499 -13.03 -11.05 37.68
CA THR A 499 -12.21 -12.23 38.03
C THR A 499 -11.29 -12.68 36.88
N ALA A 500 -11.54 -12.23 35.64
CA ALA A 500 -10.77 -12.67 34.48
C ALA A 500 -9.45 -11.88 34.37
N ARG A 501 -8.33 -12.51 34.72
CA ARG A 501 -6.98 -12.01 34.41
C ARG A 501 -6.31 -12.92 33.38
N GLY A 502 -5.83 -12.33 32.28
CA GLY A 502 -5.12 -13.02 31.21
C GLY A 502 -5.99 -13.70 30.14
N ALA A 503 -5.38 -14.00 29.00
CA ALA A 503 -6.03 -14.60 27.83
C ALA A 503 -6.61 -16.00 28.10
N ALA A 504 -5.83 -16.87 28.74
CA ALA A 504 -6.23 -18.25 29.03
C ALA A 504 -7.50 -18.36 29.90
N ARG A 505 -7.66 -17.45 30.88
CA ARG A 505 -8.85 -17.44 31.73
C ARG A 505 -10.08 -16.92 30.97
N THR A 506 -9.88 -15.95 30.09
CA THR A 506 -10.93 -15.42 29.20
C THR A 506 -11.44 -16.52 28.27
N GLN A 507 -10.53 -17.28 27.66
CA GLN A 507 -10.86 -18.46 26.85
C GLN A 507 -11.65 -19.49 27.66
N ARG A 508 -11.17 -19.91 28.85
CA ARG A 508 -11.92 -20.85 29.71
C ARG A 508 -13.33 -20.37 30.04
N ILE A 509 -13.52 -19.07 30.29
CA ILE A 509 -14.86 -18.50 30.51
C ILE A 509 -15.70 -18.55 29.23
N ALA A 510 -15.11 -18.22 28.08
CA ALA A 510 -15.77 -18.32 26.77
C ALA A 510 -16.22 -19.75 26.46
N GLU A 511 -15.47 -20.74 26.93
CA GLU A 511 -15.74 -22.16 26.76
C GLU A 511 -16.75 -22.74 27.77
N SER A 512 -17.09 -21.97 28.82
CA SER A 512 -18.06 -22.41 29.82
C SER A 512 -19.42 -22.69 29.18
N ARG A 513 -20.11 -23.71 29.69
CA ARG A 513 -21.44 -24.13 29.19
C ARG A 513 -22.43 -22.97 29.14
N LEU A 514 -22.36 -22.06 30.11
CA LEU A 514 -23.22 -20.87 30.16
C LEU A 514 -22.96 -19.94 28.97
N VAL A 515 -21.70 -19.58 28.71
CA VAL A 515 -21.34 -18.62 27.65
C VAL A 515 -21.58 -19.22 26.28
N ARG A 516 -21.11 -20.46 26.05
CA ARG A 516 -21.37 -21.21 24.81
C ARG A 516 -22.86 -21.31 24.50
N ARG A 517 -23.71 -21.57 25.50
CA ARG A 517 -25.16 -21.64 25.31
C ARG A 517 -25.79 -20.28 25.02
N PHE A 518 -25.27 -19.22 25.63
CA PHE A 518 -25.83 -17.87 25.50
C PHE A 518 -25.48 -17.21 24.16
N PHE A 519 -24.24 -17.37 23.70
CA PHE A 519 -23.75 -16.86 22.41
C PHE A 519 -23.74 -17.91 21.30
N ALA A 520 -24.43 -19.05 21.50
CA ALA A 520 -24.59 -20.05 20.45
C ALA A 520 -25.18 -19.41 19.18
N ASP A 521 -24.61 -19.76 18.03
CA ASP A 521 -25.04 -19.32 16.70
C ASP A 521 -25.16 -17.79 16.56
N ALA A 522 -24.35 -17.04 17.31
CA ALA A 522 -24.46 -15.59 17.35
C ALA A 522 -24.01 -14.93 16.05
N TRP A 523 -24.76 -13.91 15.63
CA TRP A 523 -24.39 -13.00 14.56
C TRP A 523 -23.94 -11.69 15.22
N VAL A 524 -22.69 -11.31 14.97
CA VAL A 524 -22.14 -10.02 15.38
C VAL A 524 -22.34 -9.05 14.23
N LEU A 525 -23.00 -7.93 14.47
CA LEU A 525 -23.25 -6.87 13.48
C LEU A 525 -22.55 -5.59 13.93
N MET A 526 -21.87 -4.92 13.00
CA MET A 526 -21.16 -3.66 13.26
C MET A 526 -21.02 -2.87 11.97
N ASP A 527 -21.22 -1.55 12.00
CA ASP A 527 -20.81 -0.68 10.89
C ASP A 527 -19.35 -0.27 11.08
N ARG A 528 -19.10 0.73 11.93
CA ARG A 528 -17.79 1.02 12.52
C ARG A 528 -17.85 0.79 14.02
N ASP A 529 -16.70 0.80 14.68
CA ASP A 529 -16.67 0.81 16.13
C ASP A 529 -17.07 2.18 16.71
N SER A 530 -16.89 3.27 15.97
CA SER A 530 -17.26 4.62 16.38
C SER A 530 -18.69 5.06 16.01
N ASN A 531 -19.22 4.58 14.88
CA ASN A 531 -20.48 5.05 14.29
C ASN A 531 -21.34 3.89 13.80
N ALA A 532 -22.65 4.09 13.80
CA ALA A 532 -23.65 3.22 13.22
C ALA A 532 -24.28 3.88 11.97
N SER A 533 -25.55 3.60 11.69
CA SER A 533 -26.36 4.20 10.62
C SER A 533 -26.04 3.75 9.18
N ASP A 534 -25.31 2.65 9.02
CA ASP A 534 -25.12 2.01 7.70
C ASP A 534 -25.79 0.62 7.69
N SER A 535 -25.45 -0.20 6.70
CA SER A 535 -26.15 -1.43 6.36
C SER A 535 -26.19 -2.45 7.49
N ALA A 536 -25.21 -2.51 8.39
CA ALA A 536 -25.23 -3.43 9.51
C ALA A 536 -26.25 -3.01 10.57
N GLU A 537 -26.41 -1.71 10.85
CA GLU A 537 -27.49 -1.22 11.73
C GLU A 537 -28.86 -1.57 11.14
N HIS A 538 -29.07 -1.27 9.87
CA HIS A 538 -30.34 -1.56 9.20
C HIS A 538 -30.69 -3.06 9.23
N LEU A 539 -29.70 -3.92 8.96
CA LEU A 539 -29.86 -5.36 9.07
C LEU A 539 -30.15 -5.79 10.51
N PHE A 540 -29.44 -5.23 11.51
CA PHE A 540 -29.69 -5.53 12.93
C PHE A 540 -31.13 -5.18 13.33
N LYS A 541 -31.61 -3.99 12.95
CA LYS A 541 -32.98 -3.56 13.21
C LYS A 541 -33.99 -4.50 12.54
N HIS A 542 -33.76 -4.90 11.29
CA HIS A 542 -34.60 -5.90 10.59
C HIS A 542 -34.61 -7.25 11.32
N LEU A 543 -33.44 -7.74 11.77
CA LEU A 543 -33.35 -8.97 12.56
C LEU A 543 -34.13 -8.88 13.88
N ARG A 544 -34.13 -7.73 14.55
CA ARG A 544 -34.89 -7.56 15.81
C ARG A 544 -36.39 -7.46 15.57
N ALA A 545 -36.81 -6.90 14.43
CA ALA A 545 -38.20 -6.78 14.06
C ALA A 545 -38.81 -8.10 13.53
N LYS A 546 -38.11 -8.80 12.63
CA LYS A 546 -38.66 -9.93 11.86
C LYS A 546 -38.03 -11.30 12.12
N HIS A 547 -36.77 -11.34 12.59
CA HIS A 547 -36.02 -12.60 12.80
C HIS A 547 -35.50 -12.73 14.24
N ARG A 548 -36.42 -12.71 15.20
CA ARG A 548 -36.10 -12.73 16.64
C ARG A 548 -35.44 -14.04 17.08
N GLU A 549 -35.63 -15.10 16.32
CA GLU A 549 -34.98 -16.41 16.45
C GLU A 549 -33.46 -16.33 16.21
N ILE A 550 -33.00 -15.44 15.34
CA ILE A 550 -31.57 -15.24 15.07
C ILE A 550 -30.92 -14.58 16.29
N ASN A 551 -29.78 -15.09 16.72
CA ASN A 551 -29.03 -14.56 17.86
C ASN A 551 -28.15 -13.37 17.46
N GLY A 552 -28.78 -12.29 16.98
CA GLY A 552 -28.08 -11.08 16.51
C GLY A 552 -27.72 -10.09 17.62
N TRP A 553 -26.50 -9.54 17.57
CA TRP A 553 -25.94 -8.56 18.49
C TRP A 553 -25.27 -7.42 17.71
N PHE A 554 -25.55 -6.17 18.08
CA PHE A 554 -24.87 -5.01 17.51
C PHE A 554 -23.69 -4.60 18.39
N VAL A 555 -22.55 -4.30 17.79
CA VAL A 555 -21.32 -3.90 18.50
C VAL A 555 -20.96 -2.47 18.10
N ILE A 556 -20.73 -1.63 19.10
CA ILE A 556 -20.27 -0.25 18.93
C ILE A 556 -19.57 0.20 20.23
N ARG A 557 -18.60 1.11 20.13
CA ARG A 557 -17.86 1.63 21.28
C ARG A 557 -18.80 2.33 22.25
N ARG A 558 -18.58 2.13 23.56
CA ARG A 558 -19.40 2.76 24.60
C ARG A 558 -19.19 4.28 24.58
N GLY A 559 -20.27 5.03 24.77
CA GLY A 559 -20.23 6.49 24.97
C GLY A 559 -20.44 7.31 23.71
N THR A 560 -20.37 6.71 22.51
CA THR A 560 -20.66 7.37 21.23
C THR A 560 -22.13 7.82 21.16
N ALA A 561 -22.42 8.78 20.28
CA ALA A 561 -23.79 9.26 20.06
C ALA A 561 -24.72 8.11 19.66
N ASP A 562 -24.28 7.25 18.74
CA ASP A 562 -25.05 6.09 18.28
C ASP A 562 -25.22 5.01 19.36
N TRP A 563 -24.23 4.78 20.23
CA TRP A 563 -24.39 3.93 21.40
C TRP A 563 -25.55 4.42 22.28
N LYS A 564 -25.56 5.72 22.60
CA LYS A 564 -26.60 6.34 23.43
C LYS A 564 -27.96 6.27 22.72
N ARG A 565 -28.00 6.54 21.41
CA ARG A 565 -29.21 6.49 20.58
C ARG A 565 -29.83 5.09 20.53
N LEU A 566 -29.05 4.05 20.18
CA LEU A 566 -29.55 2.68 20.11
C LEU A 566 -30.08 2.16 21.46
N ARG A 567 -29.46 2.57 22.58
CA ARG A 567 -29.96 2.25 23.92
C ARG A 567 -31.27 2.98 24.24
N ARG A 568 -31.38 4.26 23.84
CA ARG A 568 -32.62 5.05 23.99
C ARG A 568 -33.77 4.50 23.14
N GLU A 569 -33.47 4.02 21.94
CA GLU A 569 -34.42 3.30 21.06
C GLU A 569 -34.84 1.93 21.64
N GLY A 570 -34.27 1.48 22.77
CA GLY A 570 -34.69 0.28 23.49
C GLY A 570 -33.98 -1.00 23.06
N TYR A 571 -32.93 -0.93 22.23
CA TYR A 571 -32.19 -2.12 21.80
C TYR A 571 -31.33 -2.70 22.93
N LYS A 572 -31.67 -3.91 23.36
CA LYS A 572 -31.04 -4.61 24.49
C LYS A 572 -29.77 -5.39 24.14
N ARG A 573 -29.57 -5.69 22.85
CA ARG A 573 -28.43 -6.49 22.33
C ARG A 573 -27.40 -5.61 21.66
N VAL A 574 -26.97 -4.58 22.38
CA VAL A 574 -25.90 -3.66 21.97
C VAL A 574 -24.73 -3.87 22.93
N VAL A 575 -23.57 -4.27 22.43
CA VAL A 575 -22.40 -4.67 23.22
C VAL A 575 -21.24 -3.71 22.97
N PRO A 576 -20.55 -3.23 24.02
CA PRO A 576 -19.43 -2.33 23.83
C PRO A 576 -18.27 -3.03 23.12
N TYR A 577 -17.77 -2.44 22.03
CA TYR A 577 -16.53 -2.88 21.38
C TYR A 577 -15.38 -2.94 22.41
N GLY A 578 -14.48 -3.92 22.29
CA GLY A 578 -13.36 -4.14 23.21
C GLY A 578 -13.71 -4.72 24.59
N SER A 579 -14.99 -4.69 25.00
CA SER A 579 -15.40 -5.16 26.33
C SER A 579 -15.24 -6.67 26.51
N PHE A 580 -15.19 -7.12 27.78
CA PHE A 580 -15.13 -8.54 28.10
C PHE A 580 -16.30 -9.33 27.50
N ALA A 581 -17.53 -8.79 27.54
CA ALA A 581 -18.70 -9.44 26.94
C ALA A 581 -18.56 -9.55 25.41
N TRP A 582 -18.01 -8.53 24.74
CA TRP A 582 -17.71 -8.60 23.32
C TRP A 582 -16.66 -9.66 23.00
N LYS A 583 -15.59 -9.78 23.80
CA LYS A 583 -14.58 -10.86 23.64
C LYS A 583 -15.22 -12.25 23.73
N LEU A 584 -16.10 -12.46 24.71
CA LEU A 584 -16.84 -13.73 24.86
C LEU A 584 -17.78 -14.01 23.68
N LEU A 585 -18.47 -12.98 23.19
CA LEU A 585 -19.34 -13.04 22.02
C LEU A 585 -18.53 -13.38 20.77
N ALA A 586 -17.43 -12.67 20.51
CA ALA A 586 -16.56 -12.87 19.36
C ALA A 586 -15.97 -14.30 19.28
N LEU A 587 -15.57 -14.87 20.43
CA LEU A 587 -15.06 -16.24 20.50
C LEU A 587 -16.13 -17.32 20.22
N ASN A 588 -17.42 -16.98 20.29
CA ASN A 588 -18.54 -17.91 20.12
C ASN A 588 -19.41 -17.59 18.89
N ALA A 589 -19.17 -16.48 18.20
CA ALA A 589 -19.95 -16.03 17.07
C ALA A 589 -19.70 -16.89 15.82
N THR A 590 -20.77 -17.11 15.06
CA THR A 590 -20.73 -17.82 13.78
C THR A 590 -20.45 -16.85 12.63
N PHE A 591 -20.98 -15.63 12.71
CA PHE A 591 -20.82 -14.60 11.69
C PHE A 591 -20.39 -13.27 12.30
N MET A 592 -19.47 -12.60 11.63
CA MET A 592 -19.19 -11.17 11.78
C MET A 592 -19.71 -10.50 10.51
N VAL A 593 -20.73 -9.65 10.64
CA VAL A 593 -21.46 -9.02 9.55
C VAL A 593 -21.24 -7.52 9.63
N SER A 594 -20.62 -6.92 8.61
CA SER A 594 -20.28 -5.51 8.65
C SER A 594 -20.37 -4.81 7.30
N SER A 595 -20.73 -3.53 7.31
CA SER A 595 -20.62 -2.63 6.14
C SER A 595 -19.16 -2.22 5.84
N HIS A 596 -18.23 -2.51 6.75
CA HIS A 596 -16.81 -2.16 6.64
C HIS A 596 -15.94 -3.42 6.68
N ALA A 597 -14.75 -3.35 6.07
CA ALA A 597 -13.81 -4.47 6.01
C ALA A 597 -12.41 -4.07 6.48
N ASP A 598 -12.31 -3.07 7.35
CA ASP A 598 -11.08 -2.70 8.03
C ASP A 598 -10.61 -3.79 9.01
N ALA A 599 -9.31 -3.82 9.32
CA ALA A 599 -8.73 -4.88 10.16
C ALA A 599 -9.41 -4.99 11.54
N PHE A 600 -9.82 -3.88 12.14
CA PHE A 600 -10.51 -3.86 13.43
C PHE A 600 -11.87 -4.59 13.40
N VAL A 601 -12.45 -4.83 12.23
CA VAL A 601 -13.72 -5.55 12.08
C VAL A 601 -13.50 -7.06 12.10
N TYR A 602 -12.73 -7.59 11.14
CA TYR A 602 -12.62 -9.04 10.93
C TYR A 602 -11.45 -9.67 11.69
N ARG A 603 -10.45 -8.89 12.09
CA ARG A 603 -9.28 -9.31 12.88
C ARG A 603 -8.88 -8.25 13.92
N PRO A 604 -9.78 -7.91 14.86
CA PRO A 604 -9.56 -6.88 15.87
C PRO A 604 -8.29 -7.10 16.71
N PRO A 605 -7.48 -6.05 16.96
CA PRO A 605 -6.29 -6.13 17.80
C PRO A 605 -6.56 -6.69 19.21
N GLU A 606 -7.71 -6.36 19.80
CA GLU A 606 -8.12 -6.80 21.14
C GLU A 606 -8.35 -8.31 21.27
N MET A 607 -8.39 -9.02 20.14
CA MET A 607 -8.53 -10.47 20.05
C MET A 607 -7.22 -11.20 19.74
N LYS A 608 -6.12 -10.49 19.49
CA LYS A 608 -4.83 -11.06 19.05
C LYS A 608 -4.34 -12.21 19.95
N ASP A 609 -4.45 -12.03 21.26
CA ASP A 609 -3.95 -13.01 22.24
C ASP A 609 -5.01 -14.04 22.69
N LEU A 610 -6.25 -13.93 22.20
CA LEU A 610 -7.39 -14.76 22.62
C LEU A 610 -7.61 -15.99 21.73
N GLY A 611 -6.72 -16.23 20.77
CA GLY A 611 -6.78 -17.37 19.85
C GLY A 611 -7.54 -17.06 18.55
N PRO A 612 -7.67 -18.05 17.64
CA PRO A 612 -8.24 -17.83 16.32
C PRO A 612 -9.73 -17.52 16.40
N LEU A 613 -10.13 -16.43 15.74
CA LEU A 613 -11.54 -16.10 15.52
C LEU A 613 -12.16 -17.14 14.58
N ARG A 614 -13.33 -17.64 14.96
CA ARG A 614 -14.02 -18.72 14.23
C ARG A 614 -15.22 -18.25 13.42
N TRP A 615 -15.52 -16.95 13.45
CA TRP A 615 -16.61 -16.39 12.69
C TRP A 615 -16.31 -16.41 11.18
N ARG A 616 -17.37 -16.40 10.38
CA ARG A 616 -17.32 -16.12 8.94
C ARG A 616 -17.58 -14.64 8.73
N PHE A 617 -16.67 -13.97 8.03
CA PHE A 617 -16.83 -12.55 7.76
C PHE A 617 -17.78 -12.33 6.56
N VAL A 618 -18.82 -11.53 6.78
CA VAL A 618 -19.81 -11.10 5.79
C VAL A 618 -19.66 -9.60 5.59
N PHE A 619 -19.26 -9.21 4.39
CA PHE A 619 -19.06 -7.83 3.99
C PHE A 619 -20.30 -7.31 3.25
N LEU A 620 -21.06 -6.45 3.92
CA LEU A 620 -22.27 -5.80 3.41
C LEU A 620 -21.97 -4.62 2.49
N GLN A 621 -20.75 -4.10 2.53
CA GLN A 621 -20.32 -2.84 1.89
C GLN A 621 -20.99 -1.58 2.49
N HIS A 622 -20.36 -0.42 2.26
CA HIS A 622 -20.83 0.91 2.66
C HIS A 622 -21.10 1.82 1.44
N GLY A 623 -21.28 1.19 0.27
CA GLY A 623 -21.54 1.82 -1.02
C GLY A 623 -21.43 0.77 -2.12
N VAL A 624 -21.93 1.09 -3.31
CA VAL A 624 -21.71 0.26 -4.50
C VAL A 624 -20.25 0.40 -4.92
N THR A 625 -19.55 -0.73 -5.05
CA THR A 625 -18.16 -0.76 -5.55
C THR A 625 -18.17 -0.56 -7.06
N LYS A 626 -17.94 0.68 -7.49
CA LYS A 626 -17.88 1.08 -8.91
C LYS A 626 -16.44 1.09 -9.47
N ASP A 627 -15.48 1.41 -8.60
CA ASP A 627 -14.04 1.50 -8.88
C ASP A 627 -13.32 0.18 -8.56
N ASP A 628 -12.13 -0.02 -9.10
CA ASP A 628 -11.32 -1.20 -8.75
C ASP A 628 -10.64 -1.04 -7.38
N ILE A 629 -11.17 -1.76 -6.38
CA ILE A 629 -10.62 -1.86 -5.02
C ILE A 629 -10.04 -3.27 -4.73
N SER A 630 -9.74 -4.05 -5.77
CA SER A 630 -9.26 -5.43 -5.65
C SER A 630 -8.00 -5.55 -4.79
N ARG A 631 -7.09 -4.58 -4.87
CA ARG A 631 -5.86 -4.53 -4.05
C ARG A 631 -6.15 -4.34 -2.57
N TRP A 632 -7.16 -3.55 -2.22
CA TRP A 632 -7.56 -3.38 -0.83
C TRP A 632 -8.24 -4.63 -0.29
N LEU A 633 -9.13 -5.26 -1.05
CA LEU A 633 -9.85 -6.46 -0.62
C LEU A 633 -8.97 -7.72 -0.58
N ARG A 634 -7.86 -7.74 -1.32
CA ARG A 634 -6.93 -8.86 -1.40
C ARG A 634 -6.53 -9.35 -0.01
N GLY A 635 -6.66 -10.66 0.23
CA GLY A 635 -6.26 -11.30 1.49
C GLY A 635 -7.23 -11.12 2.65
N LYS A 636 -8.33 -10.37 2.51
CA LYS A 636 -9.38 -10.32 3.52
C LYS A 636 -10.18 -11.64 3.51
N PRO A 637 -10.50 -12.23 4.67
CA PRO A 637 -11.14 -13.54 4.77
C PRO A 637 -12.67 -13.47 4.54
N ILE A 638 -13.08 -12.90 3.40
CA ILE A 638 -14.49 -12.67 3.07
C ILE A 638 -15.16 -13.99 2.72
N ARG A 639 -16.16 -14.40 3.52
CA ARG A 639 -17.01 -15.54 3.20
C ARG A 639 -18.19 -15.13 2.33
N LEU A 640 -18.77 -13.96 2.58
CA LEU A 640 -19.89 -13.45 1.79
C LEU A 640 -19.71 -11.95 1.54
N LEU A 641 -19.76 -11.53 0.28
CA LEU A 641 -19.80 -10.13 -0.15
C LEU A 641 -21.17 -9.85 -0.78
N VAL A 642 -21.83 -8.80 -0.32
CA VAL A 642 -23.14 -8.38 -0.84
C VAL A 642 -22.96 -7.28 -1.88
N THR A 643 -23.40 -7.54 -3.11
CA THR A 643 -23.44 -6.58 -4.23
C THR A 643 -24.87 -6.14 -4.51
N THR A 644 -25.00 -5.03 -5.24
CA THR A 644 -26.24 -4.31 -5.53
C THR A 644 -26.56 -4.33 -7.02
N THR A 645 -25.62 -3.91 -7.87
CA THR A 645 -25.86 -3.78 -9.33
C THR A 645 -25.43 -5.04 -10.08
N THR A 646 -25.86 -5.16 -11.35
CA THR A 646 -25.37 -6.22 -12.24
C THR A 646 -23.88 -6.06 -12.53
N GLY A 647 -23.46 -4.86 -12.97
CA GLY A 647 -22.06 -4.59 -13.28
C GLY A 647 -21.12 -4.75 -12.08
N GLU A 648 -21.56 -4.34 -10.88
CA GLU A 648 -20.78 -4.57 -9.65
C GLU A 648 -20.61 -6.07 -9.40
N HIS A 649 -21.69 -6.85 -9.45
CA HIS A 649 -21.63 -8.29 -9.26
C HIS A 649 -20.67 -8.97 -10.25
N GLU A 650 -20.80 -8.64 -11.53
CA GLU A 650 -19.95 -9.16 -12.62
C GLU A 650 -18.49 -8.74 -12.45
N SER A 651 -18.22 -7.51 -12.00
CA SER A 651 -16.87 -7.04 -11.73
C SER A 651 -16.15 -7.89 -10.69
N PHE A 652 -16.87 -8.51 -9.74
CA PHE A 652 -16.28 -9.40 -8.75
C PHE A 652 -16.14 -10.84 -9.24
N VAL A 653 -17.14 -11.39 -9.93
CA VAL A 653 -17.19 -12.85 -10.22
C VAL A 653 -16.84 -13.22 -11.64
N GLY A 654 -16.86 -12.26 -12.56
CA GLY A 654 -16.63 -12.47 -13.98
C GLY A 654 -15.19 -12.81 -14.32
N ASP A 655 -15.01 -13.43 -15.48
CA ASP A 655 -13.69 -13.68 -16.05
C ASP A 655 -13.01 -12.36 -16.44
N GLY A 656 -11.69 -12.28 -16.29
CA GLY A 656 -10.92 -11.06 -16.53
C GLY A 656 -10.89 -10.08 -15.35
N SER A 657 -11.75 -10.27 -14.35
CA SER A 657 -11.76 -9.48 -13.11
C SER A 657 -10.43 -9.59 -12.35
N SER A 658 -9.98 -8.49 -11.73
CA SER A 658 -8.79 -8.43 -10.85
C SER A 658 -9.06 -8.94 -9.42
N TYR A 659 -10.33 -9.09 -9.02
CA TYR A 659 -10.71 -9.61 -7.71
C TYR A 659 -10.42 -11.11 -7.60
N ASP A 660 -10.22 -11.65 -6.41
CA ASP A 660 -9.99 -13.10 -6.21
C ASP A 660 -11.23 -13.87 -5.70
N LEU A 661 -12.41 -13.25 -5.80
CA LEU A 661 -13.70 -13.79 -5.36
C LEU A 661 -14.46 -14.45 -6.51
N THR A 662 -15.30 -15.45 -6.19
CA THR A 662 -16.16 -16.14 -7.17
C THR A 662 -17.63 -16.01 -6.78
N ALA A 663 -18.53 -16.60 -7.58
CA ALA A 663 -19.94 -16.73 -7.22
C ALA A 663 -20.20 -17.60 -5.95
N ARG A 664 -19.17 -18.16 -5.30
CA ARG A 664 -19.32 -18.80 -3.97
C ARG A 664 -19.37 -17.77 -2.86
N GLU A 665 -18.57 -16.72 -2.99
CA GLU A 665 -18.41 -15.67 -2.00
C GLU A 665 -19.27 -14.45 -2.29
N VAL A 666 -19.75 -14.24 -3.51
CA VAL A 666 -20.46 -13.00 -3.88
C VAL A 666 -21.93 -13.28 -4.15
N VAL A 667 -22.82 -12.44 -3.61
CA VAL A 667 -24.26 -12.49 -3.86
C VAL A 667 -24.79 -11.10 -4.21
N ARG A 668 -25.71 -11.01 -5.16
CA ARG A 668 -26.43 -9.78 -5.46
C ARG A 668 -27.70 -9.68 -4.61
N ALA A 669 -27.56 -9.16 -3.39
CA ALA A 669 -28.67 -9.01 -2.44
C ALA A 669 -29.12 -7.55 -2.24
N GLY A 670 -28.29 -6.59 -2.65
CA GLY A 670 -28.47 -5.15 -2.41
C GLY A 670 -28.18 -4.73 -0.97
N LEU A 671 -27.96 -3.43 -0.75
CA LEU A 671 -27.56 -2.91 0.56
C LEU A 671 -28.77 -2.85 1.51
N PRO A 672 -28.70 -3.41 2.73
CA PRO A 672 -29.76 -3.30 3.73
C PRO A 672 -30.25 -1.85 3.99
N ARG A 673 -29.37 -0.85 3.91
CA ARG A 673 -29.74 0.56 4.08
C ARG A 673 -30.75 1.05 3.04
N HIS A 674 -30.74 0.48 1.83
CA HIS A 674 -31.67 0.85 0.76
C HIS A 674 -33.13 0.55 1.11
N ASP A 675 -33.41 -0.37 2.05
CA ASP A 675 -34.79 -0.64 2.48
C ASP A 675 -35.45 0.56 3.17
N ARG A 676 -34.66 1.35 3.90
CA ARG A 676 -35.13 2.61 4.48
C ARG A 676 -35.19 3.70 3.42
N LEU A 677 -34.15 3.82 2.60
CA LEU A 677 -34.07 4.84 1.55
C LEU A 677 -35.27 4.78 0.60
N VAL A 678 -35.70 3.58 0.18
CA VAL A 678 -36.90 3.41 -0.66
C VAL A 678 -38.17 3.95 0.01
N LYS A 679 -38.32 3.81 1.33
CA LYS A 679 -39.46 4.37 2.06
C LYS A 679 -39.41 5.90 2.09
N LEU A 680 -38.23 6.46 2.41
CA LEU A 680 -38.00 7.91 2.42
C LEU A 680 -38.23 8.52 1.03
N GLY A 681 -37.76 7.84 -0.03
CA GLY A 681 -37.95 8.26 -1.41
C GLY A 681 -39.42 8.48 -1.74
N LYS A 682 -40.28 7.52 -1.38
CA LYS A 682 -41.75 7.63 -1.54
C LYS A 682 -42.36 8.75 -0.69
N GLU A 683 -41.86 8.94 0.53
CA GLU A 683 -42.35 9.97 1.45
C GLU A 683 -42.08 11.40 0.93
N TRP A 684 -40.98 11.57 0.19
CA TRP A 684 -40.53 12.85 -0.34
C TRP A 684 -40.87 13.06 -1.82
N ASP A 685 -41.50 12.09 -2.49
CA ASP A 685 -41.94 12.25 -3.87
C ASP A 685 -43.00 13.36 -3.96
N GLY A 686 -42.85 14.23 -4.97
CA GLY A 686 -43.72 15.40 -5.19
C GLY A 686 -43.45 16.62 -4.30
N ARG A 687 -42.57 16.54 -3.30
CA ARG A 687 -42.25 17.65 -2.37
C ARG A 687 -40.76 17.84 -2.08
N ARG A 688 -39.90 17.38 -2.99
CA ARG A 688 -38.44 17.51 -2.92
C ARG A 688 -38.05 18.98 -2.90
N ASP A 689 -37.11 19.35 -2.04
CA ASP A 689 -36.82 20.76 -1.71
C ASP A 689 -35.33 21.10 -1.65
N THR A 690 -34.44 20.20 -2.10
CA THR A 690 -32.98 20.37 -1.93
C THR A 690 -32.19 20.20 -3.24
N ILE A 691 -31.22 21.07 -3.51
CA ILE A 691 -30.08 20.84 -4.40
C ILE A 691 -28.95 20.35 -3.49
N LEU A 692 -28.59 19.07 -3.62
CA LEU A 692 -27.62 18.43 -2.73
C LEU A 692 -26.26 18.38 -3.42
N VAL A 693 -25.23 18.94 -2.79
CA VAL A 693 -23.86 18.97 -3.32
C VAL A 693 -22.96 18.09 -2.44
N MET A 694 -22.34 17.07 -3.01
CA MET A 694 -21.53 16.07 -2.29
C MET A 694 -20.19 15.82 -2.98
N PRO A 695 -19.17 16.68 -2.77
CA PRO A 695 -17.85 16.48 -3.34
C PRO A 695 -17.08 15.35 -2.63
N THR A 696 -16.34 14.56 -3.39
CA THR A 696 -15.40 13.56 -2.85
C THR A 696 -14.08 14.24 -2.46
N TRP A 697 -13.43 13.77 -1.39
CA TRP A 697 -12.10 14.29 -1.01
C TRP A 697 -11.02 13.92 -2.04
N ARG A 698 -9.86 14.59 -1.99
CA ARG A 698 -8.69 14.28 -2.83
C ARG A 698 -7.51 13.92 -1.97
N HIS A 699 -6.79 12.86 -2.34
CA HIS A 699 -5.66 12.38 -1.54
C HIS A 699 -4.49 13.35 -1.65
N TYR A 700 -4.25 13.87 -2.86
CA TYR A 700 -3.22 14.88 -3.13
C TYR A 700 -3.48 16.28 -2.51
N LEU A 701 -4.59 16.50 -1.79
CA LEU A 701 -4.92 17.81 -1.17
C LEU A 701 -5.09 17.75 0.34
N VAL A 702 -4.93 16.58 0.96
CA VAL A 702 -5.14 16.45 2.40
C VAL A 702 -3.86 16.01 3.09
N GLY A 703 -3.50 16.72 4.16
CA GLY A 703 -2.27 16.48 4.93
C GLY A 703 -2.25 15.11 5.61
N GLU A 704 -1.08 14.73 6.13
CA GLU A 704 -0.92 13.49 6.89
C GLU A 704 -1.87 13.43 8.10
N ARG A 705 -2.17 12.21 8.53
CA ARG A 705 -2.96 11.99 9.75
C ARG A 705 -2.05 12.03 10.96
N ASP A 706 -2.41 12.83 11.95
CA ASP A 706 -1.81 12.74 13.28
C ASP A 706 -2.24 11.45 14.01
N VAL A 707 -1.71 11.26 15.23
CA VAL A 707 -2.02 10.12 16.09
C VAL A 707 -3.48 10.02 16.52
N THR A 708 -4.27 11.09 16.39
CA THR A 708 -5.71 11.12 16.68
C THR A 708 -6.55 10.83 15.44
N GLY A 709 -5.94 10.79 14.25
CA GLY A 709 -6.57 10.62 12.96
C GLY A 709 -7.05 11.94 12.33
N ALA A 710 -6.76 13.09 12.96
CA ALA A 710 -7.02 14.41 12.39
C ALA A 710 -5.95 14.74 11.34
N ARG A 711 -6.34 15.45 10.29
CA ARG A 711 -5.41 15.86 9.21
C ARG A 711 -4.97 17.30 9.41
N ALA A 712 -3.69 17.57 9.20
CA ALA A 712 -3.17 18.94 9.17
C ALA A 712 -3.74 19.71 7.97
N ALA A 713 -4.14 20.97 8.19
CA ALA A 713 -4.56 21.86 7.12
C ALA A 713 -3.35 22.21 6.24
N ASP A 714 -3.52 22.09 4.93
CA ASP A 714 -2.54 22.46 3.92
C ASP A 714 -2.88 23.89 3.47
N ALA A 715 -1.94 24.82 3.64
CA ALA A 715 -2.13 26.23 3.30
C ALA A 715 -2.41 26.44 1.79
N SER A 716 -1.98 25.50 0.94
CA SER A 716 -2.20 25.55 -0.52
C SER A 716 -3.60 25.05 -0.94
N PHE A 717 -4.38 24.46 -0.03
CA PHE A 717 -5.69 23.91 -0.37
C PHE A 717 -6.61 24.96 -1.03
N GLY A 718 -6.64 26.18 -0.49
CA GLY A 718 -7.54 27.24 -0.92
C GLY A 718 -7.30 27.74 -2.35
N SER A 719 -6.07 27.61 -2.86
CA SER A 719 -5.70 27.96 -4.24
C SER A 719 -5.72 26.76 -5.20
N SER A 720 -6.11 25.57 -4.72
CA SER A 720 -6.18 24.39 -5.58
C SER A 720 -7.29 24.50 -6.64
N ASP A 721 -7.10 23.83 -7.78
CA ASP A 721 -8.13 23.69 -8.82
C ASP A 721 -9.42 23.12 -8.25
N PHE A 722 -9.31 22.21 -7.28
CA PHE A 722 -10.46 21.61 -6.60
C PHE A 722 -11.26 22.64 -5.80
N ALA A 723 -10.60 23.43 -4.96
CA ALA A 723 -11.28 24.47 -4.19
C ALA A 723 -11.87 25.54 -5.12
N THR A 724 -11.13 25.93 -6.16
CA THR A 724 -11.57 26.91 -7.16
C THR A 724 -12.82 26.45 -7.90
N ALA A 725 -12.83 25.21 -8.39
CA ALA A 725 -13.95 24.63 -9.14
C ALA A 725 -15.23 24.55 -8.31
N TRP A 726 -15.16 24.03 -7.07
CA TRP A 726 -16.33 23.91 -6.21
C TRP A 726 -16.81 25.26 -5.68
N ARG A 727 -15.90 26.21 -5.40
CA ARG A 727 -16.27 27.58 -5.03
C ARG A 727 -17.02 28.26 -6.16
N ALA A 728 -16.53 28.18 -7.40
CA ALA A 728 -17.18 28.78 -8.57
C ALA A 728 -18.64 28.34 -8.71
N LEU A 729 -18.94 27.07 -8.40
CA LEU A 729 -20.32 26.56 -8.37
C LEU A 729 -21.12 27.11 -7.17
N LEU A 730 -20.57 27.01 -5.97
CA LEU A 730 -21.29 27.29 -4.71
C LEU A 730 -21.45 28.78 -4.40
N THR A 731 -20.70 29.65 -5.07
CA THR A 731 -20.83 31.12 -4.97
C THR A 731 -21.53 31.73 -6.18
N SER A 732 -22.08 30.91 -7.09
CA SER A 732 -22.72 31.40 -8.31
C SER A 732 -24.05 32.12 -8.01
N ASP A 733 -24.22 33.33 -8.58
CA ASP A 733 -25.49 34.05 -8.55
C ASP A 733 -26.59 33.29 -9.31
N THR A 734 -26.26 32.62 -10.42
CA THR A 734 -27.19 31.77 -11.16
C THR A 734 -27.77 30.65 -10.29
N LEU A 735 -26.92 30.00 -9.48
CA LEU A 735 -27.37 28.96 -8.55
C LEU A 735 -28.29 29.53 -7.47
N ARG A 736 -27.93 30.70 -6.93
CA ARG A 736 -28.73 31.41 -5.92
C ARG A 736 -30.11 31.79 -6.46
N GLU A 737 -30.17 32.40 -7.64
CA GLU A 737 -31.41 32.80 -8.30
C GLU A 737 -32.30 31.59 -8.60
N LEU A 738 -31.72 30.50 -9.10
CA LEU A 738 -32.43 29.25 -9.31
C LEU A 738 -33.01 28.71 -8.00
N ALA A 739 -32.23 28.69 -6.92
CA ALA A 739 -32.66 28.22 -5.61
C ALA A 739 -33.84 29.05 -5.07
N VAL A 740 -33.77 30.38 -5.19
CA VAL A 740 -34.85 31.29 -4.78
C VAL A 740 -36.10 31.08 -5.64
N ARG A 741 -35.97 31.11 -6.97
CA ARG A 741 -37.08 30.98 -7.92
C ARG A 741 -37.82 29.65 -7.77
N THR A 742 -37.09 28.58 -7.49
CA THR A 742 -37.64 27.21 -7.38
C THR A 742 -37.94 26.79 -5.94
N ARG A 743 -37.77 27.70 -4.97
CA ARG A 743 -37.92 27.47 -3.52
C ARG A 743 -37.16 26.25 -3.02
N THR A 744 -35.92 26.11 -3.48
CA THR A 744 -35.06 24.97 -3.20
C THR A 744 -33.89 25.41 -2.33
N LYS A 745 -33.49 24.58 -1.35
CA LYS A 745 -32.31 24.83 -0.51
C LYS A 745 -31.06 24.28 -1.17
N VAL A 746 -29.94 24.97 -1.08
CA VAL A 746 -28.63 24.44 -1.50
C VAL A 746 -27.90 23.91 -0.27
N VAL A 747 -27.61 22.62 -0.27
CA VAL A 747 -26.99 21.93 0.86
C VAL A 747 -25.66 21.32 0.40
N LEU A 748 -24.55 21.80 0.96
CA LEU A 748 -23.24 21.18 0.82
C LEU A 748 -23.07 20.12 1.91
N MET A 749 -22.80 18.89 1.51
CA MET A 749 -22.55 17.76 2.41
C MET A 749 -21.13 17.24 2.16
N PRO A 750 -20.09 17.88 2.75
CA PRO A 750 -18.70 17.59 2.43
C PRO A 750 -18.26 16.26 3.05
N HIS A 751 -17.38 15.55 2.36
CA HIS A 751 -16.73 14.36 2.92
C HIS A 751 -16.01 14.70 4.24
N PRO A 752 -16.00 13.83 5.27
CA PRO A 752 -15.38 14.14 6.58
C PRO A 752 -13.91 14.57 6.51
N ASN A 753 -13.15 14.06 5.54
CA ASN A 753 -11.75 14.48 5.31
C ASN A 753 -11.61 15.92 4.77
N LEU A 754 -12.69 16.54 4.26
CA LEU A 754 -12.69 17.93 3.79
C LEU A 754 -13.07 18.92 4.90
N SER A 755 -13.64 18.45 6.02
CA SER A 755 -14.13 19.31 7.10
C SER A 755 -13.12 20.37 7.59
N PRO A 756 -11.82 20.05 7.78
CA PRO A 756 -10.85 21.06 8.22
C PRO A 756 -10.60 22.20 7.21
N TYR A 757 -10.93 21.98 5.93
CA TYR A 757 -10.58 22.88 4.83
C TYR A 757 -11.74 23.78 4.38
N LEU A 758 -12.96 23.55 4.90
CA LEU A 758 -14.16 24.27 4.48
C LEU A 758 -14.09 25.78 4.77
N GLY A 759 -13.35 26.18 5.81
CA GLY A 759 -13.15 27.60 6.12
C GLY A 759 -12.51 28.38 4.97
N ALA A 760 -11.68 27.72 4.16
CA ALA A 760 -11.03 28.34 3.00
C ALA A 760 -11.96 28.56 1.79
N TRP A 761 -13.19 28.02 1.81
CA TRP A 761 -14.10 28.08 0.66
C TRP A 761 -14.86 29.41 0.58
N GLY A 762 -14.98 30.15 1.68
CA GLY A 762 -15.71 31.42 1.71
C GLY A 762 -17.18 31.29 1.31
N LEU A 763 -17.87 30.26 1.83
CA LEU A 763 -19.23 29.93 1.43
C LEU A 763 -20.24 31.01 1.89
N PRO A 764 -21.22 31.37 1.06
CA PRO A 764 -22.23 32.35 1.41
C PRO A 764 -23.31 31.75 2.31
N ASP A 765 -24.00 32.59 3.10
CA ASP A 765 -24.98 32.16 4.11
C ASP A 765 -26.19 31.38 3.56
N TRP A 766 -26.47 31.50 2.26
CA TRP A 766 -27.56 30.76 1.61
C TRP A 766 -27.19 29.30 1.28
N VAL A 767 -25.91 28.92 1.38
CA VAL A 767 -25.45 27.53 1.27
C VAL A 767 -25.40 26.90 2.66
N THR A 768 -26.26 25.92 2.90
CA THR A 768 -26.26 25.19 4.18
C THR A 768 -25.17 24.11 4.17
N VAL A 769 -24.25 24.14 5.13
CA VAL A 769 -23.23 23.09 5.29
C VAL A 769 -23.73 22.03 6.28
N GLY A 770 -23.88 20.79 5.81
CA GLY A 770 -24.25 19.64 6.63
C GLY A 770 -23.03 18.95 7.26
N SER A 771 -23.27 18.15 8.31
CA SER A 771 -22.27 17.22 8.86
C SER A 771 -22.84 15.80 8.96
N TYR A 772 -22.01 14.78 8.75
CA TYR A 772 -22.43 13.37 8.88
C TYR A 772 -22.83 13.00 10.33
N GLU A 773 -22.52 13.85 11.31
CA GLU A 773 -22.90 13.66 12.71
C GLU A 773 -24.26 14.26 13.04
N SER A 774 -24.64 15.36 12.37
CA SER A 774 -25.85 16.12 12.65
C SER A 774 -26.97 15.92 11.63
N VAL A 775 -26.66 15.36 10.46
CA VAL A 775 -27.60 15.25 9.33
C VAL A 775 -27.81 13.78 8.93
N ASP A 776 -29.07 13.41 8.71
CA ASP A 776 -29.42 12.12 8.13
C ASP A 776 -29.22 12.12 6.62
N VAL A 777 -28.11 11.50 6.17
CA VAL A 777 -27.73 11.46 4.75
C VAL A 777 -28.79 10.79 3.88
N GLN A 778 -29.48 9.74 4.34
CA GLN A 778 -30.52 9.07 3.55
C GLN A 778 -31.74 9.98 3.36
N GLU A 779 -32.09 10.77 4.38
CA GLU A 779 -33.15 11.76 4.27
C GLU A 779 -32.75 12.90 3.32
N MET A 780 -31.51 13.40 3.40
CA MET A 780 -31.01 14.43 2.47
C MET A 780 -31.07 13.96 1.01
N ILE A 781 -30.64 12.71 0.75
CA ILE A 781 -30.76 12.12 -0.60
C ILE A 781 -32.23 12.03 -1.02
N ALA A 782 -33.15 11.66 -0.12
CA ALA A 782 -34.58 11.58 -0.45
C ALA A 782 -35.20 12.95 -0.80
N ARG A 783 -34.75 14.01 -0.13
CA ARG A 783 -35.16 15.41 -0.33
C ARG A 783 -34.58 16.05 -1.60
N ALA A 784 -33.52 15.48 -2.15
CA ALA A 784 -32.82 16.05 -3.29
C ALA A 784 -33.70 16.06 -4.56
N LYS A 785 -33.84 17.22 -5.19
CA LYS A 785 -34.28 17.37 -6.59
C LYS A 785 -33.17 16.93 -7.54
N VAL A 786 -31.91 17.21 -7.19
CA VAL A 786 -30.71 16.82 -7.93
C VAL A 786 -29.54 16.64 -6.97
N LEU A 787 -28.68 15.66 -7.26
CA LEU A 787 -27.40 15.44 -6.59
C LEU A 787 -26.26 15.93 -7.49
N VAL A 788 -25.52 16.95 -7.07
CA VAL A 788 -24.29 17.39 -7.73
C VAL A 788 -23.10 16.76 -7.01
N THR A 789 -22.28 16.02 -7.73
CA THR A 789 -21.16 15.25 -7.15
C THR A 789 -20.07 15.02 -8.18
N ASP A 790 -19.03 14.24 -7.87
CA ASP A 790 -17.90 13.95 -8.76
C ASP A 790 -17.70 12.43 -8.94
N TYR A 791 -16.89 11.79 -8.08
CA TYR A 791 -16.49 10.39 -8.18
C TYR A 791 -17.09 9.53 -7.07
N THR A 792 -18.36 9.75 -6.72
CA THR A 792 -18.99 9.12 -5.55
C THR A 792 -19.80 7.85 -5.87
N SER A 793 -19.88 6.93 -4.91
CA SER A 793 -20.84 5.82 -4.93
C SER A 793 -22.23 6.22 -4.42
N VAL A 794 -22.38 7.40 -3.80
CA VAL A 794 -23.67 7.93 -3.32
C VAL A 794 -24.67 8.16 -4.47
N ALA A 795 -24.18 8.34 -5.71
CA ALA A 795 -25.03 8.43 -6.89
C ALA A 795 -25.89 7.17 -7.09
N PHE A 796 -25.43 6.00 -6.64
CA PHE A 796 -26.23 4.77 -6.66
C PHE A 796 -27.33 4.79 -5.60
N ASP A 797 -27.10 5.38 -4.43
CA ASP A 797 -28.15 5.57 -3.42
C ASP A 797 -29.26 6.50 -3.98
N ALA A 798 -28.88 7.61 -4.61
CA ALA A 798 -29.80 8.50 -5.33
C ALA A 798 -30.58 7.78 -6.44
N ALA A 799 -29.89 6.97 -7.26
CA ALA A 799 -30.49 6.20 -8.35
C ALA A 799 -31.55 5.18 -7.88
N VAL A 800 -31.35 4.54 -6.71
CA VAL A 800 -32.33 3.59 -6.14
C VAL A 800 -33.73 4.20 -6.05
N ILE A 801 -33.80 5.49 -5.71
CA ILE A 801 -35.05 6.26 -5.57
C ILE A 801 -35.25 7.29 -6.69
N ARG A 802 -34.62 7.13 -7.85
CA ARG A 802 -34.78 8.00 -9.04
C ARG A 802 -34.48 9.48 -8.77
N ARG A 803 -33.43 9.78 -8.02
CA ARG A 803 -32.90 11.15 -7.95
C ARG A 803 -31.83 11.33 -9.02
N PRO A 804 -31.95 12.33 -9.91
CA PRO A 804 -30.95 12.58 -10.94
C PRO A 804 -29.63 13.08 -10.33
N SER A 805 -28.53 12.74 -10.98
CA SER A 805 -27.20 13.23 -10.61
C SER A 805 -26.68 14.21 -11.67
N VAL A 806 -25.68 15.02 -11.31
CA VAL A 806 -24.82 15.77 -12.23
C VAL A 806 -23.39 15.57 -11.74
N TYR A 807 -22.49 15.12 -12.62
CA TYR A 807 -21.11 14.82 -12.28
C TYR A 807 -20.18 15.97 -12.70
N TYR A 808 -19.40 16.49 -11.75
CA TYR A 808 -18.42 17.55 -11.96
C TYR A 808 -17.01 16.97 -11.84
N GLN A 809 -16.38 16.66 -12.96
CA GLN A 809 -15.16 15.83 -13.07
C GLN A 809 -14.01 16.57 -13.77
N PHE A 810 -13.70 17.79 -13.33
CA PHE A 810 -12.65 18.66 -13.88
C PHE A 810 -11.22 18.10 -13.72
N ASP A 811 -11.00 17.17 -12.78
CA ASP A 811 -9.68 16.65 -12.39
C ASP A 811 -9.53 15.13 -12.64
N ARG A 812 -10.27 14.59 -13.61
CA ARG A 812 -10.38 13.14 -13.88
C ARG A 812 -9.03 12.46 -14.04
N ASP A 813 -8.15 13.05 -14.85
CA ASP A 813 -6.85 12.44 -15.17
C ASP A 813 -5.94 12.39 -13.95
N ARG A 814 -6.02 13.37 -13.04
CA ARG A 814 -5.29 13.35 -11.77
C ARG A 814 -5.87 12.34 -10.78
N VAL A 815 -7.20 12.19 -10.74
CA VAL A 815 -7.87 11.24 -9.84
C VAL A 815 -7.54 9.79 -10.21
N PHE A 816 -7.69 9.43 -11.48
CA PHE A 816 -7.43 8.07 -11.96
C PHE A 816 -5.97 7.82 -12.33
N GLY A 817 -5.18 8.88 -12.57
CA GLY A 817 -3.71 8.82 -12.66
C GLY A 817 -3.02 8.77 -11.30
N GLY A 818 -3.68 8.17 -10.30
CA GLY A 818 -3.15 7.84 -8.98
C GLY A 818 -2.82 9.02 -8.05
N GLY A 819 -3.32 10.21 -8.34
CA GLY A 819 -3.43 11.28 -7.34
C GLY A 819 -4.47 10.98 -6.24
N HIS A 820 -5.36 9.99 -6.45
CA HIS A 820 -6.35 9.57 -5.48
C HIS A 820 -6.37 8.04 -5.27
N THR A 821 -7.14 7.57 -4.29
CA THR A 821 -7.19 6.15 -3.90
C THR A 821 -7.99 5.26 -4.85
N MET A 822 -8.64 5.84 -5.86
CA MET A 822 -9.54 5.13 -6.77
C MET A 822 -8.79 4.74 -8.05
N ARG A 823 -9.07 3.54 -8.56
CA ARG A 823 -8.64 3.07 -9.88
C ARG A 823 -9.86 2.85 -10.76
N VAL A 824 -9.69 3.00 -12.07
CA VAL A 824 -10.77 2.77 -13.03
C VAL A 824 -11.32 1.36 -12.84
N GLY A 825 -12.62 1.27 -12.57
CA GLY A 825 -13.35 0.02 -12.41
C GLY A 825 -14.18 -0.31 -13.65
N TYR A 826 -15.26 -1.06 -13.47
CA TYR A 826 -16.17 -1.39 -14.56
C TYR A 826 -17.05 -0.19 -14.99
N PHE A 827 -17.27 0.75 -14.07
CA PHE A 827 -18.23 1.84 -14.23
C PHE A 827 -17.61 3.05 -14.92
N ASP A 828 -18.12 3.39 -16.09
CA ASP A 828 -17.77 4.62 -16.78
C ASP A 828 -18.88 5.66 -16.60
N TYR A 829 -18.53 6.87 -16.18
CA TYR A 829 -19.52 7.90 -15.86
C TYR A 829 -20.29 8.41 -17.08
N ALA A 830 -19.65 8.54 -18.23
CA ALA A 830 -20.31 9.03 -19.43
C ALA A 830 -21.26 7.96 -20.00
N ARG A 831 -20.82 6.69 -19.99
CA ARG A 831 -21.58 5.55 -20.52
C ARG A 831 -22.64 5.02 -19.56
N ASP A 832 -22.31 4.87 -18.28
CA ASP A 832 -23.12 4.15 -17.28
C ASP A 832 -23.74 5.10 -16.23
N GLY A 833 -23.29 6.35 -16.17
CA GLY A 833 -23.72 7.35 -15.18
C GLY A 833 -25.21 7.62 -15.16
N PHE A 834 -25.68 8.15 -14.02
CA PHE A 834 -27.10 8.49 -13.78
C PHE A 834 -27.40 9.98 -13.99
N GLY A 835 -26.58 10.64 -14.80
CA GLY A 835 -26.60 12.07 -15.07
C GLY A 835 -25.46 12.50 -15.99
N PRO A 836 -25.50 13.74 -16.49
CA PRO A 836 -24.46 14.27 -17.36
C PRO A 836 -23.14 14.48 -16.60
N VAL A 837 -22.03 14.39 -17.34
CA VAL A 837 -20.66 14.61 -16.86
C VAL A 837 -20.11 15.89 -17.47
N HIS A 838 -19.63 16.79 -16.62
CA HIS A 838 -19.12 18.10 -17.01
C HIS A 838 -17.77 18.38 -16.36
N THR A 839 -16.96 19.20 -17.01
CA THR A 839 -15.63 19.63 -16.53
C THR A 839 -15.59 21.10 -16.12
N ASP A 840 -16.66 21.86 -16.36
CA ASP A 840 -16.79 23.27 -16.03
C ASP A 840 -18.08 23.56 -15.24
N ALA A 841 -18.07 24.65 -14.46
CA ALA A 841 -19.18 25.00 -13.58
C ALA A 841 -20.43 25.47 -14.34
N GLU A 842 -20.28 26.09 -15.51
CA GLU A 842 -21.39 26.65 -16.30
C GLU A 842 -22.28 25.53 -16.84
N SER A 843 -21.68 24.49 -17.41
CA SER A 843 -22.38 23.30 -17.90
C SER A 843 -23.07 22.52 -16.77
N VAL A 844 -22.44 22.45 -15.58
CA VAL A 844 -23.07 21.91 -14.37
C VAL A 844 -24.32 22.71 -13.99
N LEU A 845 -24.23 24.05 -13.94
CA LEU A 845 -25.34 24.93 -13.59
C LEU A 845 -26.50 24.81 -14.58
N SER A 846 -26.21 24.78 -15.89
CA SER A 846 -27.22 24.60 -16.94
C SER A 846 -27.98 23.28 -16.79
N SER A 847 -27.28 22.19 -16.47
CA SER A 847 -27.90 20.89 -16.22
C SER A 847 -28.73 20.89 -14.94
N VAL A 848 -28.23 21.52 -13.88
CA VAL A 848 -28.96 21.67 -12.60
C VAL A 848 -30.23 22.50 -12.81
N GLU A 849 -30.17 23.60 -13.55
CA GLU A 849 -31.34 24.42 -13.88
C GLU A 849 -32.39 23.64 -14.65
N THR A 850 -31.99 22.90 -15.69
CA THR A 850 -32.87 22.04 -16.48
C THR A 850 -33.59 21.01 -15.58
N ILE A 851 -32.83 20.28 -14.77
CA ILE A 851 -33.35 19.22 -13.90
C ILE A 851 -34.28 19.79 -12.81
N VAL A 852 -33.88 20.87 -12.15
CA VAL A 852 -34.66 21.48 -11.08
C VAL A 852 -35.92 22.16 -11.64
N GLY A 853 -35.84 22.73 -12.84
CA GLY A 853 -36.97 23.29 -13.59
C GLY A 853 -38.05 22.25 -13.91
N ASP A 854 -37.67 21.02 -14.25
CA ASP A 854 -38.58 19.87 -14.44
C ASP A 854 -38.91 19.14 -13.11
N GLY A 855 -38.85 19.86 -11.99
CA GLY A 855 -39.23 19.32 -10.67
C GLY A 855 -38.29 18.25 -10.11
N GLY A 856 -37.10 18.06 -10.67
CA GLY A 856 -36.14 17.03 -10.27
C GLY A 856 -36.43 15.65 -10.86
N ARG A 857 -37.08 15.59 -12.03
CA ARG A 857 -37.26 14.35 -12.78
C ARG A 857 -35.96 13.99 -13.53
N PRO A 858 -35.50 12.72 -13.46
CA PRO A 858 -34.42 12.26 -14.32
C PRO A 858 -34.85 12.24 -15.80
N GLN A 859 -33.95 12.67 -16.69
CA GLN A 859 -34.14 12.49 -18.13
C GLN A 859 -34.27 11.00 -18.47
N ASP A 860 -35.01 10.70 -19.55
CA ASP A 860 -35.41 9.33 -19.86
C ASP A 860 -34.21 8.39 -20.10
N GLU A 861 -33.11 8.89 -20.66
CA GLU A 861 -31.87 8.12 -20.83
C GLU A 861 -31.26 7.66 -19.50
N TYR A 862 -31.16 8.57 -18.51
CA TYR A 862 -30.60 8.26 -17.20
C TYR A 862 -31.55 7.43 -16.37
N LEU A 863 -32.86 7.63 -16.54
CA LEU A 863 -33.87 6.78 -15.92
C LEU A 863 -33.74 5.32 -16.39
N ALA A 864 -33.54 5.10 -17.70
CA ALA A 864 -33.29 3.77 -18.25
C ALA A 864 -32.01 3.14 -17.67
N ARG A 865 -30.91 3.91 -17.58
CA ARG A 865 -29.65 3.45 -16.95
C ARG A 865 -29.84 3.08 -15.47
N MET A 866 -30.56 3.89 -14.69
CA MET A 866 -30.88 3.60 -13.29
C MET A 866 -31.68 2.29 -13.15
N GLU A 867 -32.61 2.01 -14.07
CA GLU A 867 -33.43 0.79 -14.07
C GLU A 867 -32.64 -0.45 -14.47
N GLN A 868 -31.78 -0.33 -15.49
CA GLN A 868 -30.90 -1.41 -15.94
C GLN A 868 -29.85 -1.79 -14.88
N ALA A 869 -29.24 -0.79 -14.23
CA ALA A 869 -28.17 -1.02 -13.26
C ALA A 869 -28.68 -1.71 -11.98
N LEU A 870 -29.92 -1.42 -11.55
CA LEU A 870 -30.44 -1.78 -10.23
C LEU A 870 -31.68 -2.70 -10.33
N PRO A 871 -31.48 -4.03 -10.49
CA PRO A 871 -32.60 -4.97 -10.66
C PRO A 871 -33.47 -5.18 -9.41
N HIS A 872 -33.03 -4.72 -8.22
CA HIS A 872 -33.69 -4.98 -6.94
C HIS A 872 -34.12 -3.70 -6.17
N ARG A 873 -34.63 -2.69 -6.89
CA ARG A 873 -35.04 -1.38 -6.32
C ARG A 873 -36.27 -1.42 -5.42
N GLY A 874 -37.08 -2.48 -5.46
CA GLY A 874 -38.30 -2.60 -4.66
C GLY A 874 -38.10 -2.79 -3.14
N GLY A 875 -36.85 -2.77 -2.66
CA GLY A 875 -36.50 -3.05 -1.27
C GLY A 875 -36.35 -4.54 -0.97
N SER A 876 -36.51 -4.91 0.31
CA SER A 876 -36.27 -6.25 0.85
C SER A 876 -34.82 -6.73 0.76
N ASN A 877 -33.88 -5.78 0.72
CA ASN A 877 -32.44 -6.03 0.72
C ASN A 877 -32.02 -6.78 1.98
N SER A 878 -32.48 -6.32 3.15
CA SER A 878 -32.21 -6.97 4.45
C SER A 878 -32.67 -8.43 4.45
N GLU A 879 -33.85 -8.71 3.88
CA GLU A 879 -34.39 -10.06 3.79
C GLU A 879 -33.55 -10.97 2.88
N ARG A 880 -33.11 -10.46 1.72
CA ARG A 880 -32.21 -11.22 0.82
C ARG A 880 -30.88 -11.52 1.48
N VAL A 881 -30.31 -10.57 2.23
CA VAL A 881 -29.07 -10.77 3.00
C VAL A 881 -29.28 -11.83 4.08
N VAL A 882 -30.37 -11.79 4.85
CA VAL A 882 -30.69 -12.83 5.84
C VAL A 882 -30.76 -14.20 5.19
N LYS A 883 -31.46 -14.32 4.05
CA LYS A 883 -31.55 -15.59 3.30
C LYS A 883 -30.18 -16.08 2.81
N ALA A 884 -29.32 -15.18 2.34
CA ALA A 884 -27.97 -15.53 1.88
C ALA A 884 -27.10 -16.06 3.04
N ILE A 885 -27.10 -15.41 4.20
CA ILE A 885 -26.36 -15.87 5.38
C ILE A 885 -26.96 -17.18 5.93
N ALA A 886 -28.29 -17.28 6.00
CA ALA A 886 -28.97 -18.49 6.47
C ALA A 886 -28.71 -19.70 5.55
N LYS A 887 -28.52 -19.49 4.25
CA LYS A 887 -28.10 -20.55 3.32
C LYS A 887 -26.73 -21.11 3.70
N ILE A 888 -25.76 -20.24 3.99
CA ILE A 888 -24.43 -20.65 4.47
C ILE A 888 -24.58 -21.44 5.77
N GLU A 889 -25.42 -20.96 6.69
CA GLU A 889 -25.69 -21.66 7.95
C GLU A 889 -26.30 -23.04 7.77
N LYS A 890 -27.24 -23.18 6.83
CA LYS A 890 -27.81 -24.48 6.46
C LYS A 890 -26.72 -25.40 5.91
N ASP A 891 -25.90 -24.92 4.98
CA ASP A 891 -24.84 -25.71 4.35
C ASP A 891 -23.81 -26.23 5.39
N MET A 892 -23.62 -25.50 6.50
CA MET A 892 -22.84 -25.96 7.65
C MET A 892 -23.53 -27.04 8.51
N ARG A 893 -24.87 -27.04 8.60
CA ARG A 893 -25.65 -27.91 9.50
C ARG A 893 -26.02 -29.28 8.89
N TRP A 894 -25.99 -29.40 7.56
CA TRP A 894 -26.15 -30.69 6.87
C TRP A 894 -24.89 -31.58 6.96
N VAL A 895 -23.85 -31.07 7.60
CA VAL A 895 -22.60 -31.76 8.01
C VAL A 895 -22.77 -32.30 9.42
#